data_AF-A0A8T4GVT9-F1
#
_entry.id   AF-A0A8T4GVT9-F1
#
_cell.length_a   1.000
_cell.length_b   1.000
_cell.length_c   1.000
_cell.angle_alpha   90.00
_cell.angle_beta   90.00
_cell.angle_gamma   90.00
#
_symmetry.space_group_name_H-M   'P 1'
#
loop_
_entity.id
_entity.type
_entity.pdbx_description
1 polymer ?
#
loop_
_entity_poly.entity_id
_entity_poly.type
_entity_poly.pdbx_seq_one_letter_code
_entity_poly.pdbx_strand_id
1 'polypeptide(L)'
;MNDDTSRRRFIQIAGVGAAGGLAGCSESSESASGESPDGTATGTAVPTTTGTDTATDSATDQEAASSITISGKLTTTSGSAVSSGQVAVLTKGGEPTTTTPDEDGSFSLSVAAGAEHVIQYHQGTEQFPDDDVPDLYAIESVSSESDVGLGTIQLSKGHELEVVAEGPDGTTVTEDAEVFLTHRKGEGVPMYELRKNPVEVTGEITIRAEYDGATKRKTVNVTSPRTVTFSFSSTESSRSVSVSGSLVRAGGEPVSVGRVVAIGGSTSGQAPVADVGSEGGFELEVAAGTEYTFQYTQAKAEYPDDAIPDIYTFGAFSPSSETDIGTVELPKAYHVTISVADASGDGVTDEADIHITPLNDGAGFPNKLPANPIELGGDVAVQASYENSTTRKTVSVTSERTVELDLGGESGSAASVSGNLQGTDGSPITTGEVLALGGSDNLPSSSMGSDGSFSLELASGTEYTLQYVQGAAGYPDDDIPDLYTIDAVTPDGDTDLGEIIVGTGYEITIVAEGADGSDITDDANIRVSHTNNGTSSGFGILKNPIELTGDVTIVAEHDDIRTRKSLTVDSAQTVTLTLDTTATGTESSSNPVLSGRILDSTGSPVTNGEVLAIGGEFSSALLSSDGTFSLELSSGEPYTLQFVQGGRPDDDVPDLFTIGREEIGSDTDLGGIQLGKGYDVTVRVEDSSGNDVTDDATVSVSHMRNDAGSGFELLNDTLELTGDITLSGEYEGESTEKQLTVTSAQTVVLSFG
;
A
#
# COMPACT_ATOMS: atom_id res chain seq x y z
N MET A 1 43.74 -24.62 -13.51
CA MET A 1 43.62 -24.18 -14.91
C MET A 1 42.85 -22.88 -14.85
N ASN A 2 43.58 -21.80 -15.15
CA ASN A 2 43.22 -20.41 -15.49
C ASN A 2 41.99 -19.72 -14.85
N ASP A 3 42.27 -18.60 -14.17
CA ASP A 3 41.71 -17.23 -14.30
C ASP A 3 40.23 -17.05 -14.71
N ASP A 4 39.45 -16.13 -14.16
CA ASP A 4 39.84 -14.72 -13.99
C ASP A 4 38.97 -13.96 -12.97
N THR A 5 39.55 -12.85 -12.56
CA THR A 5 39.26 -11.81 -11.58
C THR A 5 37.92 -11.06 -11.70
N SER A 6 37.34 -10.73 -10.54
CA SER A 6 36.47 -9.55 -10.41
C SER A 6 37.17 -8.49 -9.56
N ARG A 7 37.53 -7.39 -10.22
CA ARG A 7 38.27 -6.25 -9.67
C ARG A 7 37.31 -5.34 -8.90
N ARG A 8 37.44 -5.25 -7.58
CA ARG A 8 36.85 -4.15 -6.80
C ARG A 8 37.72 -2.88 -6.94
N ARG A 9 37.10 -1.76 -7.33
CA ARG A 9 37.74 -0.44 -7.38
C ARG A 9 37.87 0.10 -5.96
N PHE A 10 39.10 0.34 -5.52
CA PHE A 10 39.41 1.09 -4.31
C PHE A 10 39.26 2.59 -4.58
N ILE A 11 38.48 3.30 -3.76
CA ILE A 11 38.59 4.75 -3.60
C ILE A 11 39.50 4.99 -2.39
N GLN A 12 40.76 5.36 -2.64
CA GLN A 12 41.67 5.87 -1.63
C GLN A 12 41.41 7.36 -1.42
N ILE A 13 40.99 7.75 -0.22
CA ILE A 13 41.01 9.14 0.24
C ILE A 13 42.35 9.33 0.96
N ALA A 14 43.30 10.01 0.32
CA ALA A 14 44.55 10.44 0.94
C ALA A 14 44.56 11.96 1.06
N GLY A 15 44.45 12.46 2.29
CA GLY A 15 44.76 13.84 2.62
C GLY A 15 46.23 14.00 2.99
N VAL A 16 46.97 14.85 2.28
CA VAL A 16 48.18 15.51 2.78
C VAL A 16 48.27 16.90 2.12
N GLY A 17 48.22 17.94 2.94
CA GLY A 17 48.48 19.32 2.50
C GLY A 17 49.97 19.64 2.45
N ALA A 18 50.36 20.55 1.55
CA ALA A 18 51.42 21.54 1.78
C ALA A 18 51.48 22.58 0.63
N ALA A 19 51.78 23.80 1.03
CA ALA A 19 51.87 25.04 0.27
C ALA A 19 52.89 25.06 -0.89
N GLY A 20 52.67 25.96 -1.85
CA GLY A 20 53.71 26.39 -2.82
C GLY A 20 53.15 27.24 -3.96
N GLY A 21 53.57 28.50 -4.06
CA GLY A 21 53.02 29.45 -5.02
C GLY A 21 53.64 29.44 -6.43
N LEU A 22 53.19 30.44 -7.19
CA LEU A 22 53.81 31.09 -8.36
C LEU A 22 53.68 30.47 -9.77
N ALA A 23 52.96 31.22 -10.60
CA ALA A 23 53.29 31.72 -11.94
C ALA A 23 53.53 30.76 -13.11
N GLY A 24 52.88 31.07 -14.24
CA GLY A 24 53.54 30.99 -15.55
C GLY A 24 52.75 30.40 -16.71
N CYS A 25 52.15 31.30 -17.50
CA CYS A 25 52.24 31.42 -18.97
C CYS A 25 51.88 30.27 -19.95
N SER A 26 51.32 30.75 -21.06
CA SER A 26 51.47 30.33 -22.47
C SER A 26 50.59 29.15 -22.92
N GLU A 27 49.60 29.43 -23.80
CA GLU A 27 49.68 29.29 -25.28
C GLU A 27 49.50 27.81 -25.69
N SER A 28 48.75 27.41 -26.71
CA SER A 28 48.26 28.09 -27.91
C SER A 28 47.32 27.15 -28.69
N SER A 29 46.46 27.79 -29.48
CA SER A 29 46.15 27.51 -30.90
C SER A 29 45.39 26.25 -31.34
N GLU A 30 44.39 26.55 -32.19
CA GLU A 30 44.02 25.95 -33.50
C GLU A 30 42.49 25.79 -33.54
N SER A 31 41.68 26.69 -34.11
CA SER A 31 41.63 27.41 -35.39
C SER A 31 41.25 26.56 -36.60
N ALA A 32 40.37 27.17 -37.42
CA ALA A 32 39.84 26.81 -38.75
C ALA A 32 38.58 25.93 -38.72
N SER A 33 37.55 26.15 -39.52
CA SER A 33 37.18 27.09 -40.61
C SER A 33 35.77 26.60 -41.03
N GLY A 34 34.77 27.38 -41.41
CA GLY A 34 34.74 28.49 -42.35
C GLY A 34 33.61 28.22 -43.38
N GLU A 35 33.06 29.31 -43.90
CA GLU A 35 32.26 29.45 -45.14
C GLU A 35 30.72 29.66 -45.05
N SER A 36 30.41 30.94 -45.32
CA SER A 36 29.22 31.68 -45.80
C SER A 36 28.77 31.18 -47.20
N PRO A 37 27.82 31.80 -47.96
CA PRO A 37 27.02 33.02 -47.72
C PRO A 37 25.54 32.97 -48.17
N ASP A 38 24.74 33.96 -47.76
CA ASP A 38 24.05 34.86 -48.70
C ASP A 38 23.34 36.01 -47.97
N GLY A 39 23.47 37.22 -48.52
CA GLY A 39 22.91 38.44 -47.96
C GLY A 39 21.72 38.98 -48.75
N THR A 40 21.02 39.96 -48.17
CA THR A 40 20.50 41.11 -48.93
C THR A 40 20.12 42.24 -47.98
N ALA A 41 20.50 43.45 -48.38
CA ALA A 41 20.36 44.68 -47.62
C ALA A 41 19.18 45.52 -48.13
N THR A 42 18.58 46.30 -47.24
CA THR A 42 18.04 47.68 -47.43
C THR A 42 17.58 48.12 -46.02
N GLY A 43 17.91 49.27 -45.43
CA GLY A 43 18.41 50.53 -45.93
C GLY A 43 17.39 51.64 -45.65
N THR A 44 17.27 52.13 -44.40
CA THR A 44 16.73 53.48 -44.09
C THR A 44 17.31 53.96 -42.75
N ALA A 45 17.77 55.21 -42.72
CA ALA A 45 18.57 55.80 -41.66
C ALA A 45 17.79 56.84 -40.83
N VAL A 46 17.98 56.80 -39.50
CA VAL A 46 18.09 57.95 -38.53
C VAL A 46 16.78 58.71 -38.21
N PRO A 47 16.45 59.03 -36.92
CA PRO A 47 17.38 59.57 -35.93
C PRO A 47 17.36 58.99 -34.50
N THR A 48 18.56 59.07 -33.95
CA THR A 48 19.00 59.16 -32.56
C THR A 48 17.94 59.64 -31.57
N THR A 49 17.58 58.78 -30.62
CA THR A 49 17.05 59.18 -29.31
C THR A 49 17.91 58.54 -28.22
N THR A 50 18.39 59.38 -27.32
CA THR A 50 19.23 59.04 -26.18
C THR A 50 18.34 58.40 -25.12
N GLY A 51 18.22 57.08 -25.17
CA GLY A 51 17.63 56.27 -24.10
C GLY A 51 18.76 55.71 -23.25
N THR A 52 18.85 56.15 -22.01
CA THR A 52 19.62 55.50 -20.94
C THR A 52 19.07 54.10 -20.72
N ASP A 53 19.66 53.11 -21.36
CA ASP A 53 19.53 51.71 -20.96
C ASP A 53 20.21 51.55 -19.60
N THR A 54 19.39 51.51 -18.56
CA THR A 54 19.80 50.95 -17.28
C THR A 54 19.77 49.45 -17.50
N ALA A 55 20.89 48.90 -17.97
CA ALA A 55 21.11 47.47 -17.91
C ALA A 55 21.06 47.08 -16.43
N THR A 56 19.95 46.47 -16.01
CA THR A 56 19.88 45.73 -14.76
C THR A 56 20.77 44.50 -14.96
N ASP A 57 22.06 44.69 -14.71
CA ASP A 57 22.99 43.61 -14.47
C ASP A 57 22.46 42.86 -13.24
N SER A 58 21.68 41.80 -13.49
CA SER A 58 21.35 40.81 -12.46
C SER A 58 22.60 40.01 -12.20
N ALA A 59 23.60 40.65 -11.61
CA ALA A 59 24.53 39.98 -10.73
C ALA A 59 23.66 39.39 -9.63
N THR A 60 23.36 38.10 -9.73
CA THR A 60 22.97 37.30 -8.58
C THR A 60 24.09 37.44 -7.55
N ASP A 61 23.94 38.41 -6.65
CA ASP A 61 24.57 38.36 -5.34
C ASP A 61 24.09 37.04 -4.72
N GLN A 62 24.86 35.97 -4.92
CA GLN A 62 24.83 34.87 -3.98
C GLN A 62 25.26 35.49 -2.66
N GLU A 63 24.29 35.84 -1.81
CA GLU A 63 24.53 36.05 -0.39
C GLU A 63 25.36 34.86 0.07
N ALA A 64 26.61 35.11 0.45
CA ALA A 64 27.45 34.09 1.04
C ALA A 64 26.67 33.53 2.22
N ALA A 65 26.31 32.24 2.14
CA ALA A 65 25.55 31.58 3.19
C ALA A 65 26.24 31.84 4.53
N SER A 66 25.51 32.44 5.47
CA SER A 66 26.03 32.72 6.80
C SER A 66 26.48 31.40 7.43
N SER A 67 27.69 31.38 7.98
CA SER A 67 28.22 30.23 8.71
C SER A 67 28.37 30.56 10.19
N ILE A 68 28.13 29.56 11.05
CA ILE A 68 28.37 29.61 12.49
C ILE A 68 29.49 28.64 12.86
N THR A 69 30.13 28.88 14.00
CA THR A 69 31.12 27.98 14.59
C THR A 69 30.49 27.17 15.72
N ILE A 70 30.59 25.83 15.67
CA ILE A 70 30.26 24.94 16.79
C ILE A 70 31.58 24.52 17.45
N SER A 71 31.71 24.74 18.76
CA SER A 71 32.92 24.43 19.52
C SER A 71 32.62 23.74 20.84
N GLY A 72 33.54 22.90 21.31
CA GLY A 72 33.38 22.15 22.56
C GLY A 72 34.68 21.50 23.03
N LYS A 73 34.59 20.73 24.12
CA LYS A 73 35.70 19.98 24.69
C LYS A 73 35.27 18.57 25.10
N LEU A 74 35.91 17.53 24.58
CA LEU A 74 35.63 16.13 24.91
C LEU A 74 36.54 15.65 26.05
N THR A 75 35.93 15.00 27.05
CA THR A 75 36.63 14.36 28.17
C THR A 75 36.05 13.00 28.50
N THR A 76 36.84 12.10 29.07
CA THR A 76 36.35 10.82 29.60
C THR A 76 35.74 10.99 31.00
N THR A 77 35.10 9.94 31.52
CA THR A 77 34.59 9.92 32.90
C THR A 77 35.65 10.18 33.98
N SER A 78 36.93 9.90 33.71
CA SER A 78 38.05 10.20 34.61
C SER A 78 38.58 11.64 34.49
N GLY A 79 38.06 12.41 33.53
CA GLY A 79 38.44 13.80 33.26
C GLY A 79 39.63 13.95 32.32
N SER A 80 40.14 12.87 31.73
CA SER A 80 41.17 12.92 30.70
C SER A 80 40.61 13.50 29.39
N ALA A 81 41.42 14.27 28.67
CA ALA A 81 41.07 14.77 27.35
C ALA A 81 40.94 13.63 26.33
N VAL A 82 39.97 13.73 25.42
CA VAL A 82 39.80 12.82 24.28
C VAL A 82 40.32 13.51 23.03
N SER A 83 41.48 13.09 22.55
CA SER A 83 42.15 13.65 21.37
C SER A 83 42.19 12.67 20.17
N SER A 84 41.74 11.43 20.37
CA SER A 84 41.55 10.44 19.30
C SER A 84 40.17 10.60 18.67
N GLY A 85 40.03 10.22 17.40
CA GLY A 85 38.75 10.19 16.69
C GLY A 85 38.39 11.46 15.93
N GLN A 86 37.10 11.61 15.64
CA GLN A 86 36.50 12.71 14.90
C GLN A 86 35.20 13.17 15.57
N VAL A 87 35.00 14.48 15.62
CA VAL A 87 33.69 15.07 15.85
C VAL A 87 33.09 15.38 14.48
N ALA A 88 31.88 14.90 14.24
CA ALA A 88 31.16 15.15 13.00
C ALA A 88 29.87 15.92 13.29
N VAL A 89 29.53 16.84 12.39
CA VAL A 89 28.25 17.56 12.37
C VAL A 89 27.50 17.15 11.11
N LEU A 90 26.35 16.52 11.26
CA LEU A 90 25.45 16.22 10.16
C LEU A 90 24.40 17.32 10.05
N THR A 91 24.23 17.83 8.84
CA THR A 91 23.13 18.74 8.49
C THR A 91 22.13 17.97 7.65
N LYS A 92 20.83 18.13 7.88
CA LYS A 92 19.81 17.42 7.11
C LYS A 92 20.01 17.65 5.60
N GLY A 93 20.27 16.57 4.85
CA GLY A 93 20.52 16.60 3.40
C GLY A 93 21.90 17.08 2.97
N GLY A 94 22.84 17.32 3.90
CA GLY A 94 24.21 17.73 3.62
C GLY A 94 25.26 16.67 3.99
N GLU A 95 26.43 16.75 3.34
CA GLU A 95 27.60 15.95 3.72
C GLU A 95 28.06 16.30 5.15
N PRO A 96 28.52 15.30 5.93
CA PRO A 96 28.99 15.55 7.29
C PRO A 96 30.27 16.42 7.28
N THR A 97 30.29 17.44 8.13
CA THR A 97 31.52 18.22 8.37
C THR A 97 32.25 17.63 9.57
N THR A 98 33.52 17.26 9.42
CA THR A 98 34.29 16.57 10.48
C THR A 98 35.54 17.33 10.90
N THR A 99 35.95 17.14 12.15
CA THR A 99 37.22 17.65 12.70
C THR A 99 37.79 16.65 13.71
N THR A 100 39.10 16.68 13.92
CA THR A 100 39.75 15.90 14.98
C THR A 100 39.94 16.80 16.20
N PRO A 101 39.55 16.36 17.41
CA PRO A 101 39.84 17.11 18.62
C PRO A 101 41.34 17.34 18.84
N ASP A 102 41.70 18.49 19.37
CA ASP A 102 43.07 18.84 19.75
C ASP A 102 43.57 17.97 20.92
N GLU A 103 44.87 18.05 21.25
CA GLU A 103 45.47 17.27 22.36
C GLU A 103 44.80 17.52 23.72
N ASP A 104 44.19 18.69 23.91
CA ASP A 104 43.44 18.99 25.13
C ASP A 104 41.97 18.56 25.06
N GLY A 105 41.52 18.00 23.92
CA GLY A 105 40.16 17.54 23.65
C GLY A 105 39.24 18.62 23.08
N SER A 106 39.73 19.85 22.84
CA SER A 106 38.92 20.90 22.23
C SER A 106 38.68 20.67 20.74
N PHE A 107 37.55 21.12 20.22
CA PHE A 107 37.23 21.06 18.79
C PHE A 107 36.45 22.30 18.34
N SER A 108 36.51 22.59 17.04
CA SER A 108 35.80 23.69 16.40
C SER A 108 35.47 23.35 14.94
N LEU A 109 34.23 23.60 14.52
CA LEU A 109 33.68 23.28 13.20
C LEU A 109 32.88 24.48 12.67
N SER A 110 33.01 24.81 11.38
CA SER A 110 32.19 25.84 10.72
C SER A 110 31.07 25.17 9.92
N VAL A 111 29.83 25.55 10.19
CA VAL A 111 28.62 24.98 9.55
C VAL A 111 27.65 26.09 9.14
N ALA A 112 26.63 25.78 8.35
CA ALA A 112 25.64 26.78 7.91
C ALA A 112 24.79 27.29 9.08
N ALA A 113 24.49 28.59 9.14
CA ALA A 113 23.59 29.14 10.14
C ALA A 113 22.13 28.71 9.90
N GLY A 114 21.34 28.64 10.97
CA GLY A 114 19.89 28.41 10.93
C GLY A 114 19.44 26.97 10.64
N ALA A 115 20.35 26.11 10.19
CA ALA A 115 20.06 24.69 9.99
C ALA A 115 20.09 23.92 11.31
N GLU A 116 19.38 22.77 11.34
CA GLU A 116 19.51 21.80 12.41
C GLU A 116 20.74 20.92 12.18
N HIS A 117 21.57 20.80 13.21
CA HIS A 117 22.83 20.10 13.20
C HIS A 117 22.85 19.02 14.27
N VAL A 118 23.16 17.78 13.90
CA VAL A 118 23.40 16.68 14.83
C VAL A 118 24.89 16.52 15.05
N ILE A 119 25.35 16.63 16.30
CA ILE A 119 26.75 16.52 16.66
C ILE A 119 27.03 15.13 17.24
N GLN A 120 28.09 14.48 16.74
CA GLN A 120 28.47 13.13 17.12
C GLN A 120 30.00 12.98 17.23
N TYR A 121 30.43 11.97 17.99
CA TYR A 121 31.82 11.55 18.12
C TYR A 121 32.01 10.14 17.58
N HIS A 122 33.13 9.92 16.87
CA HIS A 122 33.58 8.65 16.29
C HIS A 122 35.05 8.40 16.62
N GLN A 123 35.41 7.29 17.25
CA GLN A 123 36.80 7.07 17.70
C GLN A 123 37.77 6.57 16.61
N GLY A 124 37.26 6.22 15.42
CA GLY A 124 38.09 5.82 14.29
C GLY A 124 37.27 5.42 13.07
N THR A 125 37.94 5.26 11.92
CA THR A 125 37.29 4.83 10.65
C THR A 125 37.68 3.42 10.20
N GLU A 126 38.78 2.86 10.71
CA GLU A 126 39.29 1.53 10.29
C GLU A 126 39.67 0.61 11.46
N GLN A 127 40.06 1.14 12.61
CA GLN A 127 40.38 0.35 13.81
C GLN A 127 39.89 1.07 15.06
N PHE A 128 38.90 0.48 15.73
CA PHE A 128 38.50 0.90 17.07
C PHE A 128 39.51 0.39 18.09
N PRO A 129 40.15 1.27 18.89
CA PRO A 129 40.96 0.83 20.02
C PRO A 129 40.06 0.17 21.08
N ASP A 130 40.67 -0.63 21.95
CA ASP A 130 40.04 -1.07 23.21
C ASP A 130 40.62 -0.18 24.30
N ASP A 131 39.93 0.92 24.61
CA ASP A 131 40.44 1.98 25.50
C ASP A 131 39.38 2.62 26.42
N ASP A 132 38.22 1.98 26.58
CA ASP A 132 37.10 2.41 27.43
C ASP A 132 36.42 3.73 26.98
N VAL A 133 36.77 4.27 25.81
CA VAL A 133 36.08 5.42 25.20
C VAL A 133 35.04 4.88 24.21
N PRO A 134 33.83 5.47 24.10
CA PRO A 134 32.86 5.00 23.13
C PRO A 134 33.31 5.29 21.70
N ASP A 135 33.30 4.25 20.86
CA ASP A 135 33.56 4.32 19.43
C ASP A 135 32.53 5.15 18.68
N LEU A 136 31.29 5.17 19.18
CA LEU A 136 30.16 5.97 18.68
C LEU A 136 29.45 6.64 19.84
N TYR A 137 29.26 7.97 19.76
CA TYR A 137 28.54 8.72 20.78
C TYR A 137 27.78 9.92 20.21
N ALA A 138 26.47 9.97 20.43
CA ALA A 138 25.67 11.16 20.13
C ALA A 138 25.88 12.22 21.22
N ILE A 139 26.14 13.46 20.82
CA ILE A 139 26.42 14.57 21.76
C ILE A 139 25.13 15.35 22.03
N GLU A 140 24.63 16.07 21.03
CA GLU A 140 23.39 16.85 21.05
C GLU A 140 23.00 17.32 19.63
N SER A 141 21.79 17.86 19.48
CA SER A 141 21.35 18.59 18.29
C SER A 141 21.34 20.09 18.58
N VAL A 142 21.79 20.90 17.63
CA VAL A 142 21.79 22.37 17.73
C VAL A 142 21.19 23.01 16.48
N SER A 143 20.40 24.06 16.67
CA SER A 143 19.97 24.96 15.60
C SER A 143 20.21 26.39 16.09
N SER A 144 21.01 27.16 15.35
CA SER A 144 21.45 28.48 15.79
C SER A 144 21.81 29.39 14.62
N GLU A 145 21.56 30.68 14.78
CA GLU A 145 21.99 31.74 13.86
C GLU A 145 23.34 32.37 14.28
N SER A 146 23.92 31.92 15.39
CA SER A 146 25.19 32.39 15.93
C SER A 146 26.08 31.25 16.42
N ASP A 147 27.37 31.52 16.62
CA ASP A 147 28.34 30.56 17.18
C ASP A 147 27.81 29.87 18.44
N VAL A 148 28.02 28.55 18.53
CA VAL A 148 27.55 27.69 19.62
C VAL A 148 28.75 27.10 20.36
N GLY A 149 28.77 27.27 21.68
CA GLY A 149 29.74 26.63 22.57
C GLY A 149 29.07 25.55 23.41
N LEU A 150 29.39 24.28 23.17
CA LEU A 150 28.82 23.12 23.87
C LEU A 150 29.44 22.87 25.26
N GLY A 151 30.49 23.64 25.61
CA GLY A 151 31.20 23.49 26.88
C GLY A 151 32.05 22.21 26.94
N THR A 152 32.17 21.63 28.14
CA THR A 152 32.85 20.34 28.33
C THR A 152 31.84 19.20 28.30
N ILE A 153 32.01 18.32 27.33
CA ILE A 153 31.22 17.12 27.11
C ILE A 153 31.98 15.95 27.72
N GLN A 154 31.37 15.26 28.68
CA GLN A 154 31.92 14.05 29.26
C GLN A 154 31.35 12.83 28.53
N LEU A 155 32.21 12.05 27.90
CA LEU A 155 31.87 10.76 27.32
C LEU A 155 31.77 9.72 28.44
N SER A 156 30.64 9.01 28.48
CA SER A 156 30.46 7.87 29.37
C SER A 156 31.45 6.77 29.02
N LYS A 157 31.74 5.87 29.97
CA LYS A 157 32.63 4.74 29.71
C LYS A 157 32.04 3.86 28.60
N GLY A 158 32.84 3.54 27.59
CA GLY A 158 32.53 2.55 26.55
C GLY A 158 32.48 1.13 27.11
N HIS A 159 31.62 0.31 26.52
CA HIS A 159 31.49 -1.11 26.85
C HIS A 159 31.40 -1.92 25.56
N GLU A 160 32.09 -3.05 25.50
CA GLU A 160 32.02 -3.95 24.35
C GLU A 160 30.58 -4.42 24.08
N LEU A 161 30.08 -4.07 22.91
CA LEU A 161 28.87 -4.60 22.31
C LEU A 161 29.29 -5.53 21.17
N GLU A 162 29.01 -6.82 21.34
CA GLU A 162 29.15 -7.81 20.28
C GLU A 162 27.80 -7.99 19.58
N VAL A 163 27.74 -7.85 18.26
CA VAL A 163 26.54 -8.12 17.47
C VAL A 163 26.73 -9.41 16.69
N VAL A 164 25.86 -10.39 16.86
CA VAL A 164 25.93 -11.68 16.16
C VAL A 164 24.73 -11.78 15.23
N ALA A 165 24.96 -11.97 13.94
CA ALA A 165 23.94 -12.41 12.99
C ALA A 165 24.05 -13.92 12.77
N GLU A 166 22.93 -14.63 12.89
CA GLU A 166 22.79 -16.05 12.60
C GLU A 166 21.86 -16.24 11.40
N GLY A 167 22.29 -17.01 10.41
CA GLY A 167 21.50 -17.33 9.25
C GLY A 167 20.42 -18.40 9.54
N PRO A 168 19.62 -18.77 8.54
CA PRO A 168 18.50 -19.71 8.68
C PRO A 168 18.84 -21.09 9.22
N ASP A 169 20.07 -21.55 9.02
CA ASP A 169 20.57 -22.84 9.49
C ASP A 169 21.23 -22.77 10.89
N GLY A 170 21.16 -21.60 11.54
CA GLY A 170 21.81 -21.30 12.81
C GLY A 170 23.31 -21.07 12.72
N THR A 171 23.87 -20.97 11.50
CA THR A 171 25.29 -20.60 11.33
C THR A 171 25.50 -19.10 11.52
N THR A 172 26.63 -18.71 12.09
CA THR A 172 26.98 -17.29 12.24
C THR A 172 27.33 -16.68 10.88
N VAL A 173 26.59 -15.67 10.46
CA VAL A 173 26.72 -14.93 9.19
C VAL A 173 27.10 -13.46 9.42
N THR A 174 27.70 -13.17 10.57
CA THR A 174 28.00 -11.79 11.01
C THR A 174 28.93 -11.03 10.06
N GLU A 175 29.79 -11.73 9.33
CA GLU A 175 30.67 -11.10 8.32
C GLU A 175 29.95 -10.78 7.01
N ASP A 176 28.82 -11.43 6.74
CA ASP A 176 28.00 -11.25 5.54
C ASP A 176 26.80 -10.31 5.79
N ALA A 177 26.47 -10.06 7.07
CA ALA A 177 25.39 -9.17 7.47
C ALA A 177 25.86 -7.71 7.51
N GLU A 178 25.06 -6.79 6.96
CA GLU A 178 25.27 -5.36 7.12
C GLU A 178 24.65 -4.91 8.45
N VAL A 179 25.48 -4.49 9.39
CA VAL A 179 25.01 -4.04 10.71
C VAL A 179 25.17 -2.54 10.83
N PHE A 180 24.10 -1.83 11.17
CA PHE A 180 24.09 -0.40 11.44
C PHE A 180 23.78 -0.14 12.92
N LEU A 181 24.51 0.80 13.51
CA LEU A 181 24.34 1.23 14.88
C LEU A 181 23.88 2.67 14.95
N THR A 182 22.95 2.92 15.86
CA THR A 182 22.42 4.23 16.14
C THR A 182 22.43 4.49 17.63
N HIS A 183 23.21 5.48 18.06
CA HIS A 183 23.23 5.92 19.45
C HIS A 183 22.21 7.05 19.65
N ARG A 184 21.17 6.83 20.45
CA ARG A 184 20.11 7.85 20.65
C ARG A 184 20.44 8.75 21.83
N LYS A 185 20.54 10.06 21.58
CA LYS A 185 20.60 11.09 22.62
C LYS A 185 19.96 12.38 22.12
N GLY A 186 18.67 12.55 22.40
CA GLY A 186 17.87 13.65 21.83
C GLY A 186 17.28 13.32 20.45
N GLU A 187 16.98 14.34 19.66
CA GLU A 187 16.34 14.23 18.33
C GLU A 187 17.32 13.82 17.21
N GLY A 188 18.63 13.82 17.48
CA GLY A 188 19.66 13.39 16.53
C GLY A 188 19.87 11.87 16.51
N VAL A 189 19.85 11.29 15.30
CA VAL A 189 19.97 9.84 15.06
C VAL A 189 21.21 9.57 14.20
N PRO A 190 22.41 9.38 14.78
CA PRO A 190 23.56 8.96 14.01
C PRO A 190 23.37 7.52 13.54
N MET A 191 23.76 7.20 12.31
CA MET A 191 23.77 5.83 11.78
C MET A 191 25.20 5.49 11.37
N TYR A 192 25.75 4.40 11.90
CA TYR A 192 27.10 3.95 11.64
C TYR A 192 27.10 2.49 11.18
N GLU A 193 27.68 2.22 10.01
CA GLU A 193 27.91 0.86 9.50
C GLU A 193 29.03 0.19 10.33
N LEU A 194 28.70 -0.87 11.06
CA LEU A 194 29.60 -1.63 11.92
C LEU A 194 30.58 -2.45 11.08
N ARG A 195 31.78 -1.91 10.87
CA ARG A 195 32.86 -2.60 10.13
C ARG A 195 33.74 -3.50 10.98
N LYS A 196 33.63 -3.38 12.31
CA LYS A 196 34.41 -4.15 13.28
C LYS A 196 33.50 -4.53 14.45
N ASN A 197 33.59 -5.79 14.85
CA ASN A 197 32.80 -6.37 15.91
C ASN A 197 33.76 -7.14 16.85
N PRO A 198 33.75 -6.93 18.18
CA PRO A 198 32.89 -6.01 18.95
C PRO A 198 33.24 -4.52 18.77
N VAL A 199 32.35 -3.64 19.26
CA VAL A 199 32.47 -2.18 19.29
C VAL A 199 32.28 -1.65 20.72
N GLU A 200 32.99 -0.61 21.14
CA GLU A 200 32.80 0.02 22.44
C GLU A 200 31.69 1.08 22.36
N VAL A 201 30.55 0.86 23.01
CA VAL A 201 29.43 1.82 23.04
C VAL A 201 28.84 1.92 24.43
N THR A 202 27.95 2.90 24.65
CA THR A 202 27.33 3.16 25.94
C THR A 202 25.96 3.78 25.73
N GLY A 203 25.03 3.65 26.69
CA GLY A 203 23.68 4.22 26.58
C GLY A 203 22.77 3.45 25.63
N GLU A 204 21.74 4.12 25.12
CA GLU A 204 20.72 3.50 24.25
C GLU A 204 21.21 3.39 22.79
N ILE A 205 21.37 2.15 22.33
CA ILE A 205 21.83 1.80 20.99
C ILE A 205 20.73 1.06 20.26
N THR A 206 20.28 1.59 19.12
CA THR A 206 19.46 0.87 18.16
C THR A 206 20.38 0.20 17.15
N ILE A 207 20.24 -1.11 17.00
CA ILE A 207 21.01 -1.95 16.09
C ILE A 207 20.08 -2.37 14.97
N ARG A 208 20.46 -2.14 13.70
CA ARG A 208 19.77 -2.65 12.51
C ARG A 208 20.71 -3.67 11.87
N ALA A 209 20.31 -4.92 11.78
CA ALA A 209 21.08 -5.95 11.08
C ALA A 209 20.33 -6.33 9.80
N GLU A 210 21.06 -6.40 8.69
CA GLU A 210 20.54 -6.81 7.40
C GLU A 210 21.30 -8.03 6.90
N TYR A 211 20.57 -9.05 6.49
CA TYR A 211 21.15 -10.26 5.93
C TYR A 211 20.21 -10.81 4.87
N ASP A 212 20.71 -10.97 3.64
CA ASP A 212 19.94 -11.54 2.52
C ASP A 212 18.58 -10.82 2.30
N GLY A 213 18.63 -9.49 2.40
CA GLY A 213 17.51 -8.56 2.26
C GLY A 213 16.52 -8.52 3.44
N ALA A 214 16.63 -9.44 4.39
CA ALA A 214 15.93 -9.37 5.68
C ALA A 214 16.50 -8.22 6.52
N THR A 215 15.66 -7.42 7.15
CA THR A 215 16.10 -6.36 8.08
C THR A 215 15.51 -6.60 9.46
N LYS A 216 16.34 -6.71 10.48
CA LYS A 216 15.92 -6.74 11.89
C LYS A 216 16.44 -5.55 12.65
N ARG A 217 15.67 -5.08 13.64
CA ARG A 217 16.05 -3.96 14.51
C ARG A 217 15.93 -4.35 15.97
N LYS A 218 16.83 -3.85 16.81
CA LYS A 218 16.77 -4.05 18.25
C LYS A 218 17.39 -2.87 18.98
N THR A 219 16.67 -2.31 19.94
CA THR A 219 17.19 -1.25 20.82
C THR A 219 17.66 -1.87 22.13
N VAL A 220 18.88 -1.53 22.54
CA VAL A 220 19.50 -2.02 23.76
C VAL A 220 20.15 -0.89 24.52
N ASN A 221 19.98 -0.87 25.84
CA ASN A 221 20.77 -0.01 26.70
C ASN A 221 22.09 -0.73 27.09
N VAL A 222 23.23 -0.13 26.76
CA VAL A 222 24.58 -0.68 26.98
C VAL A 222 25.22 0.01 28.18
N THR A 223 25.27 -0.67 29.31
CA THR A 223 25.86 -0.19 30.58
C THR A 223 26.94 -1.13 31.13
N SER A 224 27.20 -2.22 30.42
CA SER A 224 28.24 -3.23 30.66
C SER A 224 28.46 -4.02 29.36
N PRO A 225 29.56 -4.77 29.22
CA PRO A 225 29.78 -5.62 28.04
C PRO A 225 28.61 -6.58 27.80
N ARG A 226 28.18 -6.72 26.54
CA ARG A 226 27.06 -7.60 26.17
C ARG A 226 27.11 -8.06 24.72
N THR A 227 26.46 -9.20 24.45
CA THR A 227 26.22 -9.72 23.10
C THR A 227 24.75 -9.52 22.73
N VAL A 228 24.48 -9.16 21.47
CA VAL A 228 23.15 -9.08 20.87
C VAL A 228 23.11 -9.98 19.64
N THR A 229 22.24 -10.99 19.66
CA THR A 229 22.05 -11.90 18.53
C THR A 229 20.80 -11.55 17.74
N PHE A 230 20.94 -11.54 16.42
CA PHE A 230 19.87 -11.53 15.42
C PHE A 230 19.86 -12.89 14.73
N SER A 231 18.75 -13.63 14.84
CA SER A 231 18.57 -14.87 14.10
C SER A 231 17.63 -14.59 12.93
N PHE A 232 18.12 -14.79 11.71
CA PHE A 232 17.35 -14.66 10.47
C PHE A 232 16.79 -16.03 10.11
N SER A 233 15.47 -16.16 10.01
CA SER A 233 14.85 -17.41 9.57
C SER A 233 14.83 -17.51 8.04
N SER A 234 14.67 -18.72 7.50
CA SER A 234 14.55 -18.93 6.03
C SER A 234 13.33 -18.27 5.42
N THR A 235 12.35 -17.91 6.24
CA THR A 235 11.13 -17.19 5.85
C THR A 235 11.32 -15.68 5.86
N GLU A 236 12.27 -15.15 6.63
CA GLU A 236 12.57 -13.72 6.71
C GLU A 236 13.73 -13.31 5.79
N SER A 237 14.65 -14.23 5.49
CA SER A 237 15.58 -14.12 4.36
C SER A 237 14.72 -13.91 3.12
N SER A 238 14.70 -12.70 2.55
CA SER A 238 14.13 -12.46 1.23
C SER A 238 15.06 -13.10 0.21
N ARG A 239 15.16 -14.43 0.26
CA ARG A 239 15.85 -15.22 -0.73
C ARG A 239 15.27 -14.77 -2.05
N SER A 240 16.10 -14.17 -2.89
CA SER A 240 15.64 -13.84 -4.22
C SER A 240 15.35 -15.15 -4.95
N VAL A 241 14.17 -15.23 -5.56
CA VAL A 241 13.77 -16.33 -6.41
C VAL A 241 13.54 -15.80 -7.81
N SER A 242 14.06 -16.50 -8.80
CA SER A 242 13.81 -16.18 -10.19
C SER A 242 12.35 -16.53 -10.53
N VAL A 243 11.64 -15.56 -11.08
CA VAL A 243 10.33 -15.74 -11.71
C VAL A 243 10.51 -15.55 -13.20
N SER A 244 10.12 -16.57 -13.96
CA SER A 244 10.19 -16.58 -15.41
C SER A 244 8.83 -16.85 -16.02
N GLY A 245 8.68 -16.51 -17.30
CA GLY A 245 7.47 -16.76 -18.06
C GLY A 245 7.62 -16.32 -19.51
N SER A 246 6.53 -16.41 -20.26
CA SER A 246 6.46 -15.94 -21.65
C SER A 246 5.17 -15.18 -21.92
N LEU A 247 5.26 -14.08 -22.67
CA LEU A 247 4.11 -13.28 -23.10
C LEU A 247 3.80 -13.58 -24.57
N VAL A 248 2.54 -13.86 -24.86
CA VAL A 248 2.01 -13.99 -26.22
C VAL A 248 0.84 -13.04 -26.43
N ARG A 249 0.62 -12.60 -27.66
CA ARG A 249 -0.54 -11.83 -28.09
C ARG A 249 -1.77 -12.72 -28.16
N ALA A 250 -2.96 -12.10 -28.23
CA ALA A 250 -4.19 -12.78 -28.62
C ALA A 250 -4.00 -13.55 -29.95
N GLY A 251 -3.99 -14.89 -29.89
CA GLY A 251 -3.67 -15.78 -31.02
C GLY A 251 -2.32 -16.49 -30.95
N GLY A 252 -1.54 -16.28 -29.88
CA GLY A 252 -0.37 -17.10 -29.52
C GLY A 252 0.97 -16.67 -30.13
N GLU A 253 1.06 -15.52 -30.81
CA GLU A 253 2.34 -14.98 -31.30
C GLU A 253 3.14 -14.33 -30.15
N PRO A 254 4.47 -14.55 -30.03
CA PRO A 254 5.24 -13.95 -28.95
C PRO A 254 5.27 -12.42 -28.98
N VAL A 255 5.23 -11.81 -27.80
CA VAL A 255 5.43 -10.36 -27.60
C VAL A 255 6.92 -10.08 -27.60
N SER A 256 7.44 -9.35 -28.58
CA SER A 256 8.90 -9.20 -28.75
C SER A 256 9.52 -7.96 -28.07
N VAL A 257 8.71 -7.13 -27.40
CA VAL A 257 9.13 -5.86 -26.79
C VAL A 257 8.34 -5.57 -25.53
N GLY A 258 8.91 -4.78 -24.62
CA GLY A 258 8.25 -4.33 -23.39
C GLY A 258 9.00 -4.78 -22.15
N ARG A 259 8.36 -4.60 -21.00
CA ARG A 259 8.90 -4.92 -19.67
C ARG A 259 7.84 -5.55 -18.80
N VAL A 260 8.27 -6.44 -17.92
CA VAL A 260 7.47 -6.96 -16.81
C VAL A 260 7.98 -6.37 -15.51
N VAL A 261 7.07 -5.85 -14.70
CA VAL A 261 7.34 -5.26 -13.38
C VAL A 261 6.59 -6.08 -12.34
N ALA A 262 7.28 -6.47 -11.26
CA ALA A 262 6.65 -7.09 -10.10
C ALA A 262 6.29 -6.03 -9.06
N ILE A 263 5.00 -5.91 -8.77
CA ILE A 263 4.38 -4.85 -7.97
C ILE A 263 3.93 -5.47 -6.65
N GLY A 264 4.59 -5.12 -5.55
CA GLY A 264 4.32 -5.74 -4.24
C GLY A 264 5.61 -5.84 -3.43
N GLY A 265 5.50 -6.32 -2.20
CA GLY A 265 6.60 -6.41 -1.25
C GLY A 265 7.01 -5.06 -0.65
N SER A 266 6.88 -4.93 0.67
CA SER A 266 7.22 -3.71 1.42
C SER A 266 8.73 -3.49 1.52
N THR A 267 9.39 -3.19 0.40
CA THR A 267 10.73 -2.60 0.45
C THR A 267 10.70 -1.25 -0.23
N SER A 268 11.31 -0.27 0.40
CA SER A 268 11.54 1.10 -0.09
C SER A 268 12.44 1.17 -1.35
N GLY A 269 12.47 0.10 -2.15
CA GLY A 269 13.31 -0.11 -3.30
C GLY A 269 12.55 0.01 -4.62
N GLN A 270 13.32 0.11 -5.71
CA GLN A 270 12.79 0.07 -7.05
C GLN A 270 12.17 -1.31 -7.32
N ALA A 271 10.92 -1.36 -7.79
CA ALA A 271 10.24 -2.61 -8.14
C ALA A 271 11.11 -3.47 -9.08
N PRO A 272 11.18 -4.80 -8.91
CA PRO A 272 11.90 -5.67 -9.83
C PRO A 272 11.37 -5.54 -11.26
N VAL A 273 12.27 -5.43 -12.24
CA VAL A 273 11.92 -5.26 -13.67
C VAL A 273 12.72 -6.21 -14.54
N ALA A 274 12.06 -6.85 -15.51
CA ALA A 274 12.68 -7.56 -16.62
C ALA A 274 12.26 -6.96 -17.97
N ASP A 275 13.19 -6.90 -18.92
CA ASP A 275 12.84 -6.66 -20.33
C ASP A 275 12.30 -7.97 -20.95
N VAL A 276 11.30 -7.84 -21.82
CA VAL A 276 10.73 -8.98 -22.57
C VAL A 276 11.61 -9.27 -23.79
N GLY A 277 12.05 -10.53 -23.92
CA GLY A 277 12.87 -10.99 -25.02
C GLY A 277 12.11 -11.15 -26.34
N SER A 278 12.82 -11.37 -27.45
CA SER A 278 12.22 -11.48 -28.79
C SER A 278 11.25 -12.64 -28.98
N GLU A 279 11.32 -13.65 -28.11
CA GLU A 279 10.45 -14.83 -28.08
C GLU A 279 9.39 -14.72 -26.96
N GLY A 280 9.13 -13.54 -26.41
CA GLY A 280 8.14 -13.33 -25.34
C GLY A 280 8.64 -13.65 -23.93
N GLY A 281 9.80 -14.29 -23.80
CA GLY A 281 10.35 -14.71 -22.51
C GLY A 281 10.78 -13.53 -21.62
N PHE A 282 10.55 -13.65 -20.32
CA PHE A 282 11.10 -12.73 -19.31
C PHE A 282 11.61 -13.52 -18.09
N GLU A 283 12.51 -12.91 -17.32
CA GLU A 283 13.05 -13.47 -16.08
C GLU A 283 13.44 -12.32 -15.13
N LEU A 284 12.87 -12.29 -13.92
CA LEU A 284 13.22 -11.31 -12.87
C LEU A 284 13.33 -11.97 -11.50
N GLU A 285 14.14 -11.36 -10.62
CA GLU A 285 14.34 -11.81 -9.24
C GLU A 285 13.38 -11.08 -8.29
N VAL A 286 12.62 -11.83 -7.48
CA VAL A 286 11.71 -11.29 -6.46
C VAL A 286 11.97 -11.93 -5.10
N ALA A 287 11.49 -11.32 -4.00
CA ALA A 287 11.62 -11.94 -2.69
C ALA A 287 10.72 -13.17 -2.56
N ALA A 288 11.28 -14.28 -2.08
CA ALA A 288 10.52 -15.50 -1.86
C ALA A 288 9.36 -15.28 -0.87
N GLY A 289 8.20 -15.88 -1.16
CA GLY A 289 7.02 -15.87 -0.28
C GLY A 289 6.30 -14.53 -0.19
N THR A 290 6.76 -13.50 -0.91
CA THR A 290 6.10 -12.20 -0.99
C THR A 290 5.12 -12.20 -2.16
N GLU A 291 3.91 -11.69 -1.95
CA GLU A 291 2.93 -11.51 -3.02
C GLU A 291 3.31 -10.33 -3.91
N TYR A 292 3.31 -10.58 -5.22
CA TYR A 292 3.55 -9.58 -6.26
C TYR A 292 2.47 -9.67 -7.34
N THR A 293 1.91 -8.54 -7.71
CA THR A 293 1.12 -8.33 -8.93
C THR A 293 2.07 -8.08 -10.10
N PHE A 294 1.97 -8.84 -11.20
CA PHE A 294 2.85 -8.67 -12.35
C PHE A 294 2.19 -7.81 -13.42
N GLN A 295 2.89 -6.76 -13.86
CA GLN A 295 2.42 -5.81 -14.85
C GLN A 295 3.35 -5.77 -16.06
N TYR A 296 2.79 -5.98 -17.24
CA TYR A 296 3.41 -5.69 -18.52
C TYR A 296 3.27 -4.19 -18.84
N THR A 297 4.35 -3.59 -19.33
CA THR A 297 4.34 -2.27 -19.97
C THR A 297 5.12 -2.32 -21.27
N GLN A 298 4.52 -1.89 -22.38
CA GLN A 298 5.21 -1.77 -23.66
C GLN A 298 6.20 -0.60 -23.61
N ALA A 299 7.32 -0.70 -24.34
CA ALA A 299 8.49 0.13 -24.10
C ALA A 299 8.24 1.66 -24.28
N LYS A 300 8.62 2.41 -23.24
CA LYS A 300 8.28 3.82 -22.93
C LYS A 300 8.55 4.92 -23.97
N ALA A 301 9.28 4.67 -25.06
CA ALA A 301 9.74 5.78 -25.91
C ALA A 301 8.63 6.31 -26.82
N GLU A 302 7.85 5.42 -27.44
CA GLU A 302 6.71 5.71 -28.30
C GLU A 302 5.88 4.42 -28.24
N TYR A 303 4.81 4.40 -27.44
CA TYR A 303 3.90 3.24 -27.38
C TYR A 303 3.40 2.97 -28.82
N PRO A 304 3.81 1.85 -29.44
CA PRO A 304 3.54 1.61 -30.86
C PRO A 304 2.09 1.21 -31.07
N ASP A 305 1.48 1.62 -32.18
CA ASP A 305 0.21 1.07 -32.68
C ASP A 305 0.49 -0.31 -33.29
N ASP A 306 0.41 -1.36 -32.45
CA ASP A 306 0.70 -2.75 -32.82
C ASP A 306 -0.28 -3.79 -32.30
N ALA A 307 -1.41 -3.34 -31.75
CA ALA A 307 -2.49 -4.15 -31.18
C ALA A 307 -2.07 -5.02 -29.99
N ILE A 308 -0.98 -4.66 -29.30
CA ILE A 308 -0.62 -5.18 -27.98
C ILE A 308 -1.06 -4.17 -26.92
N PRO A 309 -1.64 -4.60 -25.79
CA PRO A 309 -1.95 -3.65 -24.73
C PRO A 309 -0.69 -2.95 -24.25
N ASP A 310 -0.69 -1.62 -24.26
CA ASP A 310 0.40 -0.78 -23.79
C ASP A 310 0.73 -1.07 -22.32
N ILE A 311 -0.29 -1.42 -21.54
CA ILE A 311 -0.22 -1.73 -20.12
C ILE A 311 -1.22 -2.86 -19.82
N TYR A 312 -0.78 -3.90 -19.10
CA TYR A 312 -1.65 -5.00 -18.69
C TYR A 312 -1.14 -5.67 -17.41
N THR A 313 -2.04 -6.04 -16.50
CA THR A 313 -1.71 -6.80 -15.29
C THR A 313 -2.16 -8.25 -15.48
N PHE A 314 -1.37 -9.23 -15.03
CA PHE A 314 -1.63 -10.65 -15.27
C PHE A 314 -1.46 -11.54 -14.02
N GLY A 315 -2.08 -11.15 -12.91
CA GLY A 315 -2.20 -11.95 -11.71
C GLY A 315 -1.25 -11.55 -10.58
N ALA A 316 -1.62 -11.97 -9.37
CA ALA A 316 -0.78 -11.93 -8.18
C ALA A 316 -0.12 -13.30 -7.94
N PHE A 317 1.16 -13.31 -7.62
CA PHE A 317 1.93 -14.52 -7.35
C PHE A 317 2.79 -14.33 -6.09
N SER A 318 2.86 -15.39 -5.28
CA SER A 318 3.69 -15.46 -4.07
C SER A 318 4.77 -16.54 -4.20
N PRO A 319 5.77 -16.35 -5.09
CA PRO A 319 6.72 -17.40 -5.43
C PRO A 319 7.61 -17.74 -4.24
N SER A 320 7.59 -18.98 -3.75
CA SER A 320 8.46 -19.44 -2.64
C SER A 320 9.77 -20.07 -3.12
N SER A 321 9.92 -20.30 -4.43
CA SER A 321 11.08 -20.89 -5.09
C SER A 321 11.17 -20.37 -6.53
N GLU A 322 12.22 -20.77 -7.28
CA GLU A 322 12.25 -20.54 -8.74
C GLU A 322 10.93 -21.00 -9.36
N THR A 323 10.25 -20.08 -10.04
CA THR A 323 8.87 -20.27 -10.52
C THR A 323 8.79 -19.87 -11.99
N ASP A 324 8.26 -20.76 -12.81
CA ASP A 324 7.84 -20.45 -14.18
C ASP A 324 6.32 -20.28 -14.16
N ILE A 325 5.85 -19.06 -14.42
CA ILE A 325 4.40 -18.76 -14.46
C ILE A 325 3.76 -19.17 -15.79
N GLY A 326 4.54 -19.75 -16.71
CA GLY A 326 4.07 -20.28 -17.98
C GLY A 326 3.90 -19.21 -19.05
N THR A 327 2.93 -19.44 -19.93
CA THR A 327 2.60 -18.53 -21.02
C THR A 327 1.38 -17.71 -20.65
N VAL A 328 1.54 -16.39 -20.64
CA VAL A 328 0.47 -15.41 -20.43
C VAL A 328 0.06 -14.86 -21.79
N GLU A 329 -1.21 -15.04 -22.14
CA GLU A 329 -1.81 -14.44 -23.33
C GLU A 329 -2.37 -13.06 -22.98
N LEU A 330 -1.80 -12.01 -23.59
CA LEU A 330 -2.33 -10.66 -23.46
C LEU A 330 -3.63 -10.53 -24.26
N PRO A 331 -4.64 -9.81 -23.74
CA PRO A 331 -5.87 -9.59 -24.47
C PRO A 331 -5.62 -8.79 -25.74
N LYS A 332 -6.58 -8.83 -26.66
CA LYS A 332 -6.57 -7.95 -27.80
C LYS A 332 -6.69 -6.49 -27.33
N ALA A 333 -5.81 -5.63 -27.82
CA ALA A 333 -5.86 -4.20 -27.53
C ALA A 333 -6.75 -3.42 -28.51
N TYR A 334 -7.22 -2.28 -28.04
CA TYR A 334 -8.02 -1.32 -28.79
C TYR A 334 -7.53 0.10 -28.50
N HIS A 335 -7.65 1.01 -29.46
CA HIS A 335 -7.34 2.40 -29.18
C HIS A 335 -8.41 3.01 -28.27
N VAL A 336 -7.92 3.52 -27.14
CA VAL A 336 -8.70 4.27 -26.19
C VAL A 336 -8.25 5.72 -26.25
N THR A 337 -9.16 6.59 -26.66
CA THR A 337 -8.95 8.04 -26.58
C THR A 337 -9.45 8.53 -25.23
N ILE A 338 -8.61 9.22 -24.48
CA ILE A 338 -9.02 9.83 -23.21
C ILE A 338 -9.33 11.30 -23.47
N SER A 339 -10.48 11.76 -23.01
CA SER A 339 -10.88 13.17 -23.08
C SER A 339 -11.18 13.66 -21.68
N VAL A 340 -10.56 14.75 -21.27
CA VAL A 340 -10.74 15.35 -19.96
C VAL A 340 -11.33 16.74 -20.13
N ALA A 341 -12.43 17.04 -19.45
CA ALA A 341 -13.00 18.38 -19.37
C ALA A 341 -12.86 18.95 -17.95
N ASP A 342 -12.70 20.25 -17.80
CA ASP A 342 -12.67 20.93 -16.49
C ASP A 342 -14.08 21.27 -15.98
N ALA A 343 -14.17 21.97 -14.84
CA ALA A 343 -15.44 22.43 -14.25
C ALA A 343 -16.29 23.37 -15.10
N SER A 344 -15.73 23.96 -16.14
CA SER A 344 -16.47 24.80 -17.09
C SER A 344 -16.95 23.99 -18.31
N GLY A 345 -16.56 22.71 -18.40
CA GLY A 345 -16.75 21.87 -19.58
C GLY A 345 -15.70 22.12 -20.68
N ASP A 346 -14.64 22.87 -20.39
CA ASP A 346 -13.56 23.11 -21.35
C ASP A 346 -12.60 21.91 -21.37
N GLY A 347 -12.17 21.47 -22.56
CA GLY A 347 -11.25 20.35 -22.70
C GLY A 347 -9.84 20.69 -22.18
N VAL A 348 -9.35 19.89 -21.22
CA VAL A 348 -8.04 20.05 -20.54
C VAL A 348 -7.19 18.77 -20.59
N THR A 349 -7.46 17.88 -21.55
CA THR A 349 -6.77 16.59 -21.70
C THR A 349 -5.24 16.71 -21.73
N ASP A 350 -4.71 17.71 -22.41
CA ASP A 350 -3.25 17.87 -22.60
C ASP A 350 -2.57 18.48 -21.35
N GLU A 351 -3.34 19.14 -20.49
CA GLU A 351 -2.87 19.76 -19.25
C GLU A 351 -3.13 18.91 -18.00
N ALA A 352 -4.07 17.97 -18.06
CA ALA A 352 -4.40 17.07 -16.97
C ALA A 352 -3.28 16.04 -16.73
N ASP A 353 -3.04 15.72 -15.46
CA ASP A 353 -2.24 14.57 -15.05
C ASP A 353 -3.12 13.32 -15.06
N ILE A 354 -3.02 12.55 -16.15
CA ILE A 354 -3.82 11.35 -16.35
C ILE A 354 -2.99 10.14 -15.95
N HIS A 355 -3.57 9.25 -15.13
CA HIS A 355 -3.01 7.97 -14.73
C HIS A 355 -3.94 6.84 -15.16
N ILE A 356 -3.38 5.75 -15.68
CA ILE A 356 -4.11 4.52 -16.01
C ILE A 356 -3.62 3.41 -15.09
N THR A 357 -4.57 2.74 -14.45
CA THR A 357 -4.34 1.56 -13.63
C THR A 357 -5.06 0.38 -14.28
N PRO A 358 -4.35 -0.61 -14.83
CA PRO A 358 -4.98 -1.88 -15.21
C PRO A 358 -5.55 -2.57 -13.96
N LEU A 359 -6.76 -3.12 -14.08
CA LEU A 359 -7.46 -3.84 -13.01
C LEU A 359 -7.57 -5.35 -13.26
N ASN A 360 -7.06 -5.80 -14.42
CA ASN A 360 -7.08 -7.20 -14.82
C ASN A 360 -6.26 -8.05 -13.83
N ASP A 361 -6.90 -9.06 -13.24
CA ASP A 361 -6.27 -10.03 -12.32
C ASP A 361 -5.50 -9.38 -11.15
N GLY A 362 -5.91 -8.18 -10.72
CA GLY A 362 -5.32 -7.40 -9.63
C GLY A 362 -5.13 -5.92 -9.96
N ALA A 363 -5.01 -5.07 -8.94
CA ALA A 363 -4.76 -3.64 -9.13
C ALA A 363 -3.28 -3.40 -9.47
N GLY A 364 -3.00 -2.99 -10.71
CA GLY A 364 -1.65 -2.57 -11.12
C GLY A 364 -1.22 -1.22 -10.52
N PHE A 365 -0.01 -0.76 -10.86
CA PHE A 365 0.41 0.58 -10.50
C PHE A 365 -0.24 1.60 -11.44
N PRO A 366 -0.59 2.79 -10.95
CA PRO A 366 -0.98 3.90 -11.83
C PRO A 366 0.21 4.28 -12.70
N ASN A 367 0.00 4.24 -14.02
CA ASN A 367 0.97 4.70 -15.00
C ASN A 367 0.50 6.02 -15.57
N LYS A 368 1.36 7.03 -15.53
CA LYS A 368 1.07 8.31 -16.18
C LYS A 368 0.83 8.08 -17.67
N LEU A 369 -0.25 8.67 -18.20
CA LEU A 369 -0.67 8.55 -19.58
C LEU A 369 0.49 8.92 -20.50
N PRO A 370 1.02 7.95 -21.25
CA PRO A 370 2.21 8.18 -22.04
C PRO A 370 1.91 8.66 -23.46
N ALA A 371 0.73 8.31 -23.97
CA ALA A 371 0.22 8.65 -25.29
C ALA A 371 -1.31 8.74 -25.25
N ASN A 372 -1.89 9.48 -26.18
CA ASN A 372 -3.33 9.58 -26.38
C ASN A 372 -3.59 9.68 -27.90
N PRO A 373 -4.22 8.68 -28.54
CA PRO A 373 -4.80 7.46 -27.95
C PRO A 373 -3.75 6.50 -27.38
N ILE A 374 -4.20 5.56 -26.55
CA ILE A 374 -3.42 4.47 -25.93
C ILE A 374 -4.07 3.12 -26.27
N GLU A 375 -3.29 2.06 -26.50
CA GLU A 375 -3.79 0.71 -26.75
C GLU A 375 -4.05 -0.03 -25.43
N LEU A 376 -5.32 -0.31 -25.11
CA LEU A 376 -5.73 -0.97 -23.86
C LEU A 376 -6.61 -2.18 -24.11
N GLY A 377 -6.68 -3.09 -23.14
CA GLY A 377 -7.60 -4.24 -23.16
C GLY A 377 -7.99 -4.67 -21.74
N GLY A 378 -9.21 -5.19 -21.59
CA GLY A 378 -9.76 -5.59 -20.29
C GLY A 378 -10.20 -4.38 -19.45
N ASP A 379 -10.23 -4.56 -18.13
CA ASP A 379 -10.68 -3.55 -17.18
C ASP A 379 -9.55 -2.60 -16.79
N VAL A 380 -9.82 -1.30 -16.87
CA VAL A 380 -8.89 -0.24 -16.52
C VAL A 380 -9.58 0.83 -15.69
N ALA A 381 -8.88 1.36 -14.69
CA ALA A 381 -9.23 2.61 -14.05
C ALA A 381 -8.44 3.74 -14.69
N VAL A 382 -9.13 4.77 -15.17
CA VAL A 382 -8.55 6.02 -15.66
C VAL A 382 -8.78 7.08 -14.59
N GLN A 383 -7.72 7.67 -14.08
CA GLN A 383 -7.75 8.79 -13.16
C GLN A 383 -7.21 10.02 -13.89
N ALA A 384 -7.88 11.16 -13.77
CA ALA A 384 -7.38 12.44 -14.24
C ALA A 384 -7.31 13.42 -13.07
N SER A 385 -6.28 14.26 -13.04
CA SER A 385 -6.17 15.37 -12.09
C SER A 385 -5.78 16.64 -12.81
N TYR A 386 -6.45 17.75 -12.52
CA TYR A 386 -6.11 19.07 -13.04
C TYR A 386 -6.39 20.11 -11.96
N GLU A 387 -5.42 20.99 -11.71
CA GLU A 387 -5.45 21.92 -10.58
C GLU A 387 -5.71 21.22 -9.24
N ASN A 388 -6.87 21.44 -8.62
CA ASN A 388 -7.27 20.84 -7.34
C ASN A 388 -8.43 19.84 -7.49
N SER A 389 -8.73 19.42 -8.73
CA SER A 389 -9.80 18.46 -9.03
C SER A 389 -9.20 17.14 -9.50
N THR A 390 -9.77 16.04 -9.02
CA THR A 390 -9.41 14.67 -9.42
C THR A 390 -10.70 13.90 -9.67
N THR A 391 -10.73 13.14 -10.76
CA THR A 391 -11.83 12.22 -11.07
C THR A 391 -11.26 10.87 -11.47
N ARG A 392 -12.03 9.80 -11.26
CA ARG A 392 -11.63 8.43 -11.58
C ARG A 392 -12.82 7.70 -12.18
N LYS A 393 -12.57 6.96 -13.27
CA LYS A 393 -13.57 6.16 -13.96
C LYS A 393 -13.00 4.78 -14.27
N THR A 394 -13.74 3.73 -13.94
CA THR A 394 -13.42 2.36 -14.34
C THR A 394 -14.15 2.03 -15.65
N VAL A 395 -13.46 1.37 -16.58
CA VAL A 395 -13.96 1.07 -17.92
C VAL A 395 -13.45 -0.29 -18.37
N SER A 396 -14.35 -1.13 -18.90
CA SER A 396 -13.99 -2.34 -19.63
C SER A 396 -13.72 -2.01 -21.10
N VAL A 397 -12.53 -2.36 -21.59
CA VAL A 397 -12.06 -2.08 -22.95
C VAL A 397 -12.11 -3.37 -23.78
N THR A 398 -13.25 -3.58 -24.44
CA THR A 398 -13.51 -4.70 -25.36
C THR A 398 -13.63 -4.27 -26.81
N SER A 399 -13.63 -2.95 -27.07
CA SER A 399 -13.62 -2.33 -28.39
C SER A 399 -12.98 -0.93 -28.35
N GLU A 400 -12.69 -0.39 -29.54
CA GLU A 400 -12.30 1.02 -29.75
C GLU A 400 -13.29 1.95 -29.03
N ARG A 401 -12.80 2.90 -28.21
CA ARG A 401 -13.69 3.81 -27.48
C ARG A 401 -13.04 5.13 -27.07
N THR A 402 -13.87 6.11 -26.73
CA THR A 402 -13.44 7.32 -26.01
C THR A 402 -13.87 7.21 -24.55
N VAL A 403 -12.97 7.49 -23.62
CA VAL A 403 -13.24 7.62 -22.19
C VAL A 403 -13.28 9.10 -21.87
N GLU A 404 -14.48 9.61 -21.61
CA GLU A 404 -14.68 10.99 -21.17
C GLU A 404 -14.63 11.03 -19.64
N LEU A 405 -13.74 11.89 -19.12
CA LEU A 405 -13.63 12.24 -17.72
C LEU A 405 -13.99 13.72 -17.57
N ASP A 406 -14.94 14.00 -16.71
CA ASP A 406 -15.24 15.36 -16.31
C ASP A 406 -14.57 15.62 -14.96
N LEU A 407 -13.61 16.54 -14.91
CA LEU A 407 -12.99 17.07 -13.68
C LEU A 407 -13.81 18.18 -13.05
N GLY A 408 -14.72 18.76 -13.84
CA GLY A 408 -15.92 19.37 -13.32
C GLY A 408 -16.83 18.42 -12.62
N GLY A 409 -16.62 17.12 -12.91
CA GLY A 409 -17.13 15.93 -12.28
C GLY A 409 -18.55 16.16 -11.87
N GLU A 410 -19.49 15.63 -12.66
CA GLU A 410 -20.80 15.22 -12.20
C GLU A 410 -20.76 15.05 -10.68
N SER A 411 -21.10 16.13 -9.96
CA SER A 411 -21.74 15.98 -8.68
C SER A 411 -23.00 15.27 -9.11
N GLY A 412 -22.96 13.93 -9.18
CA GLY A 412 -24.11 13.17 -8.74
C GLY A 412 -24.52 13.90 -7.48
N SER A 413 -25.64 14.62 -7.59
CA SER A 413 -25.91 15.83 -6.78
C SER A 413 -25.47 15.52 -5.37
N ALA A 414 -24.52 16.30 -4.82
CA ALA A 414 -23.98 16.02 -3.49
C ALA A 414 -25.17 15.71 -2.59
N ALA A 415 -25.17 14.47 -2.10
CA ALA A 415 -26.28 13.93 -1.38
C ALA A 415 -25.95 14.08 0.08
N SER A 416 -26.80 14.81 0.80
CA SER A 416 -26.61 14.98 2.22
C SER A 416 -27.02 13.69 2.93
N VAL A 417 -26.08 12.99 3.54
CA VAL A 417 -26.36 11.87 4.43
C VAL A 417 -26.31 12.36 5.86
N SER A 418 -27.44 12.28 6.56
CA SER A 418 -27.64 12.82 7.90
C SER A 418 -28.25 11.79 8.85
N GLY A 419 -28.18 12.04 10.14
CA GLY A 419 -28.77 11.19 11.17
C GLY A 419 -28.53 11.75 12.57
N ASN A 420 -29.09 11.10 13.60
CA ASN A 420 -28.91 11.47 15.00
C ASN A 420 -28.40 10.28 15.82
N LEU A 421 -27.21 10.38 16.42
CA LEU A 421 -26.68 9.37 17.34
C LEU A 421 -27.18 9.60 18.77
N GLN A 422 -27.73 8.55 19.38
CA GLN A 422 -28.18 8.55 20.77
C GLN A 422 -27.55 7.37 21.53
N GLY A 423 -27.22 7.57 22.80
CA GLY A 423 -26.86 6.47 23.70
C GLY A 423 -28.07 5.60 24.03
N THR A 424 -27.82 4.48 24.72
CA THR A 424 -28.87 3.53 25.13
C THR A 424 -29.94 4.11 26.08
N ASP A 425 -29.65 5.23 26.73
CA ASP A 425 -30.59 5.98 27.58
C ASP A 425 -31.44 7.02 26.81
N GLY A 426 -31.22 7.16 25.50
CA GLY A 426 -31.85 8.15 24.63
C GLY A 426 -31.22 9.55 24.71
N SER A 427 -30.11 9.72 25.43
CA SER A 427 -29.36 10.97 25.45
C SER A 427 -28.57 11.13 24.15
N PRO A 428 -28.49 12.34 23.57
CA PRO A 428 -27.72 12.57 22.34
C PRO A 428 -26.22 12.40 22.58
N ILE A 429 -25.52 11.79 21.63
CA ILE A 429 -24.05 11.70 21.63
C ILE A 429 -23.49 12.98 21.03
N THR A 430 -22.90 13.84 21.87
CA THR A 430 -22.48 15.20 21.47
C THR A 430 -20.97 15.35 21.27
N THR A 431 -20.22 14.26 21.34
CA THR A 431 -18.75 14.22 21.18
C THR A 431 -18.39 13.28 20.03
N GLY A 432 -17.24 13.52 19.39
CA GLY A 432 -16.76 12.72 18.26
C GLY A 432 -17.12 13.28 16.88
N GLU A 433 -16.90 12.43 15.88
CA GLU A 433 -17.23 12.68 14.47
C GLU A 433 -17.73 11.41 13.78
N VAL A 434 -18.51 11.59 12.72
CA VAL A 434 -18.86 10.54 11.77
C VAL A 434 -18.01 10.70 10.52
N LEU A 435 -17.41 9.60 10.07
CA LEU A 435 -16.57 9.48 8.89
C LEU A 435 -17.32 8.66 7.83
N ALA A 436 -17.16 9.03 6.56
CA ALA A 436 -17.52 8.18 5.43
C ALA A 436 -16.26 7.55 4.84
N LEU A 437 -16.17 6.22 4.90
CA LEU A 437 -15.08 5.43 4.35
C LEU A 437 -15.49 4.94 2.95
N GLY A 438 -14.74 5.32 1.91
CA GLY A 438 -15.04 4.97 0.51
C GLY A 438 -14.99 6.18 -0.44
N GLY A 439 -15.14 5.93 -1.74
CA GLY A 439 -15.40 6.94 -2.77
C GLY A 439 -14.25 7.87 -3.22
N SER A 440 -13.34 8.31 -2.34
CA SER A 440 -12.19 9.15 -2.72
C SER A 440 -11.05 9.10 -1.69
N ASP A 441 -9.89 9.68 -2.02
CA ASP A 441 -8.73 9.77 -1.11
C ASP A 441 -8.95 10.71 0.08
N ASN A 442 -9.98 11.57 0.03
CA ASN A 442 -10.41 12.37 1.17
C ASN A 442 -11.55 11.66 1.91
N LEU A 443 -11.39 11.43 3.22
CA LEU A 443 -12.44 10.89 4.08
C LEU A 443 -13.37 12.03 4.52
N PRO A 444 -14.60 12.15 3.99
CA PRO A 444 -15.53 13.16 4.47
C PRO A 444 -15.85 12.88 5.94
N SER A 445 -15.78 13.92 6.78
CA SER A 445 -16.15 13.81 8.19
C SER A 445 -17.08 14.93 8.65
N SER A 446 -17.87 14.65 9.69
CA SER A 446 -18.83 15.57 10.28
C SER A 446 -18.76 15.49 11.80
N SER A 447 -18.52 16.60 12.47
CA SER A 447 -18.56 16.65 13.93
C SER A 447 -19.99 16.55 14.46
N MET A 448 -20.15 15.97 15.65
CA MET A 448 -21.46 15.81 16.27
C MET A 448 -22.09 17.15 16.70
N GLY A 449 -23.38 17.31 16.39
CA GLY A 449 -24.22 18.39 16.88
C GLY A 449 -24.59 18.24 18.37
N SER A 450 -25.10 19.31 18.98
CA SER A 450 -25.50 19.31 20.41
C SER A 450 -26.72 18.44 20.73
N ASP A 451 -27.45 18.02 19.71
CA ASP A 451 -28.58 17.09 19.72
C ASP A 451 -28.21 15.72 19.14
N GLY A 452 -26.92 15.47 18.91
CA GLY A 452 -26.44 14.23 18.31
C GLY A 452 -26.58 14.16 16.80
N SER A 453 -26.96 15.25 16.13
CA SER A 453 -27.08 15.28 14.67
C SER A 453 -25.72 15.27 13.97
N PHE A 454 -25.60 14.58 12.85
CA PHE A 454 -24.49 14.75 11.90
C PHE A 454 -25.02 14.93 10.46
N SER A 455 -24.19 15.48 9.57
CA SER A 455 -24.52 15.67 8.15
C SER A 455 -23.23 15.62 7.33
N LEU A 456 -23.19 14.73 6.34
CA LEU A 456 -22.08 14.53 5.40
C LEU A 456 -22.57 14.82 3.99
N GLU A 457 -21.78 15.53 3.19
CA GLU A 457 -22.04 15.71 1.76
C GLU A 457 -21.25 14.64 1.01
N LEU A 458 -21.94 13.66 0.44
CA LEU A 458 -21.34 12.49 -0.21
C LEU A 458 -21.65 12.49 -1.71
N ALA A 459 -20.76 11.90 -2.51
CA ALA A 459 -20.99 11.77 -3.95
C ALA A 459 -22.13 10.77 -4.19
N SER A 460 -23.12 11.19 -4.98
CA SER A 460 -24.26 10.31 -5.23
C SER A 460 -23.87 9.06 -6.02
N GLY A 461 -24.50 7.91 -5.74
CA GLY A 461 -24.26 6.63 -6.41
C GLY A 461 -22.96 5.93 -5.99
N THR A 462 -22.21 6.48 -5.03
CA THR A 462 -20.98 5.89 -4.50
C THR A 462 -21.26 5.19 -3.18
N GLU A 463 -20.80 3.96 -3.00
CA GLU A 463 -20.94 3.24 -1.73
C GLU A 463 -19.93 3.75 -0.69
N TYR A 464 -20.41 3.98 0.52
CA TYR A 464 -19.63 4.41 1.68
C TYR A 464 -19.98 3.56 2.89
N THR A 465 -18.99 3.27 3.73
CA THR A 465 -19.22 2.79 5.10
C THR A 465 -19.15 3.96 6.07
N LEU A 466 -20.22 4.19 6.83
CA LEU A 466 -20.25 5.25 7.85
C LEU A 466 -19.73 4.72 9.19
N GLN A 467 -18.82 5.47 9.80
CA GLN A 467 -18.19 5.13 11.06
C GLN A 467 -18.23 6.30 12.03
N TYR A 468 -18.70 6.07 13.25
CA TYR A 468 -18.54 7.00 14.36
C TYR A 468 -17.22 6.75 15.09
N VAL A 469 -16.51 7.82 15.43
CA VAL A 469 -15.36 7.81 16.35
C VAL A 469 -15.43 8.93 17.37
N GLN A 470 -15.21 8.62 18.65
CA GLN A 470 -15.42 9.59 19.72
C GLN A 470 -14.26 10.59 19.88
N GLY A 471 -13.03 10.23 19.49
CA GLY A 471 -11.93 11.20 19.42
C GLY A 471 -10.53 10.59 19.28
N ALA A 472 -9.78 11.07 18.27
CA ALA A 472 -8.41 10.61 18.01
C ALA A 472 -7.37 10.99 19.11
N ALA A 473 -7.65 12.00 19.94
CA ALA A 473 -6.69 12.53 20.91
C ALA A 473 -6.64 11.75 22.25
N GLY A 474 -7.59 10.86 22.49
CA GLY A 474 -7.64 10.04 23.69
C GLY A 474 -9.05 9.62 24.01
N TYR A 475 -9.34 8.37 23.70
CA TYR A 475 -10.49 7.59 24.10
C TYR A 475 -10.93 7.95 25.54
N PRO A 476 -12.02 8.72 25.72
CA PRO A 476 -12.53 9.03 27.05
C PRO A 476 -13.11 7.76 27.72
N ASP A 477 -13.36 7.86 29.02
CA ASP A 477 -14.11 6.86 29.80
C ASP A 477 -15.43 7.54 30.17
N ASP A 478 -16.43 7.42 29.30
CA ASP A 478 -17.73 8.07 29.42
C ASP A 478 -18.93 7.21 29.01
N ASP A 479 -18.75 5.88 28.97
CA ASP A 479 -19.77 4.87 28.64
C ASP A 479 -20.31 4.98 27.19
N ILE A 480 -19.61 5.71 26.30
CA ILE A 480 -19.90 5.80 24.86
C ILE A 480 -18.81 5.04 24.10
N PRO A 481 -19.14 4.18 23.12
CA PRO A 481 -18.11 3.48 22.36
C PRO A 481 -17.20 4.44 21.60
N ASP A 482 -15.90 4.25 21.70
CA ASP A 482 -14.89 5.01 20.95
C ASP A 482 -14.94 4.76 19.45
N LEU A 483 -15.45 3.59 19.05
CA LEU A 483 -15.63 3.13 17.68
C LEU A 483 -17.02 2.50 17.54
N TYR A 484 -17.76 2.94 16.53
CA TYR A 484 -19.02 2.31 16.15
C TYR A 484 -19.25 2.40 14.64
N THR A 485 -19.43 1.26 13.98
CA THR A 485 -19.87 1.20 12.58
C THR A 485 -21.36 1.48 12.51
N ILE A 486 -21.76 2.50 11.75
CA ILE A 486 -23.16 2.90 11.62
C ILE A 486 -23.83 1.99 10.59
N ASP A 487 -23.51 2.14 9.31
CA ASP A 487 -24.07 1.35 8.21
C ASP A 487 -23.30 1.57 6.90
N ALA A 488 -23.60 0.81 5.86
CA ALA A 488 -23.21 1.10 4.48
C ALA A 488 -24.31 1.93 3.79
N VAL A 489 -23.91 2.93 2.98
CA VAL A 489 -24.82 3.83 2.27
C VAL A 489 -24.34 4.08 0.85
N THR A 490 -25.27 4.07 -0.10
CA THR A 490 -25.02 4.46 -1.50
C THR A 490 -26.02 5.56 -1.86
N PRO A 491 -25.75 6.83 -1.52
CA PRO A 491 -26.78 7.85 -1.55
C PRO A 491 -27.13 8.21 -2.99
N ASP A 492 -28.38 8.04 -3.40
CA ASP A 492 -28.92 8.49 -4.70
C ASP A 492 -29.60 9.88 -4.60
N GLY A 493 -29.60 10.46 -3.39
CA GLY A 493 -30.08 11.78 -3.01
C GLY A 493 -29.99 11.97 -1.49
N ASP A 494 -30.49 13.10 -0.98
CA ASP A 494 -30.49 13.40 0.45
C ASP A 494 -31.13 12.25 1.26
N THR A 495 -30.34 11.67 2.17
CA THR A 495 -30.71 10.50 2.96
C THR A 495 -30.63 10.85 4.45
N ASP A 496 -31.71 10.64 5.18
CA ASP A 496 -31.76 10.75 6.64
C ASP A 496 -31.87 9.35 7.25
N LEU A 497 -30.84 8.94 7.99
CA LEU A 497 -30.76 7.65 8.67
C LEU A 497 -31.60 7.62 9.96
N GLY A 498 -32.19 8.75 10.35
CA GLY A 498 -33.06 8.86 11.51
C GLY A 498 -32.29 8.80 12.84
N GLU A 499 -32.94 8.22 13.86
CA GLU A 499 -32.32 7.99 15.17
C GLU A 499 -31.54 6.67 15.17
N ILE A 500 -30.25 6.75 15.45
CA ILE A 500 -29.34 5.61 15.55
C ILE A 500 -28.97 5.43 17.02
N ILE A 501 -29.36 4.30 17.60
CA ILE A 501 -29.03 3.96 18.99
C ILE A 501 -27.68 3.26 19.02
N VAL A 502 -26.70 3.91 19.64
CA VAL A 502 -25.37 3.36 19.89
C VAL A 502 -25.40 2.61 21.22
N GLY A 503 -24.78 1.42 21.25
CA GLY A 503 -24.67 0.60 22.47
C GLY A 503 -23.90 1.30 23.59
N THR A 504 -23.98 0.77 24.80
CA THR A 504 -23.15 1.24 25.93
C THR A 504 -21.69 0.87 25.67
N GLY A 505 -20.79 1.85 25.74
CA GLY A 505 -19.35 1.62 25.70
C GLY A 505 -18.90 0.85 26.94
N TYR A 506 -18.07 -0.16 26.73
CA TYR A 506 -17.45 -0.92 27.81
C TYR A 506 -15.93 -0.86 27.67
N GLU A 507 -15.23 -0.52 28.75
CA GLU A 507 -13.76 -0.49 28.77
C GLU A 507 -13.16 -1.87 28.43
N ILE A 508 -12.44 -1.94 27.32
CA ILE A 508 -11.68 -3.10 26.85
C ILE A 508 -10.20 -2.81 27.00
N THR A 509 -9.55 -3.57 27.87
CA THR A 509 -8.08 -3.58 27.96
C THR A 509 -7.54 -4.65 27.03
N ILE A 510 -6.77 -4.26 26.02
CA ILE A 510 -6.16 -5.19 25.07
C ILE A 510 -4.73 -5.47 25.54
N VAL A 511 -4.33 -6.74 25.61
CA VAL A 511 -2.96 -7.13 25.98
C VAL A 511 -2.40 -7.96 24.85
N ALA A 512 -1.33 -7.48 24.21
CA ALA A 512 -0.54 -8.29 23.29
C ALA A 512 0.60 -8.95 24.08
N GLU A 513 0.65 -10.27 24.10
CA GLU A 513 1.70 -11.04 24.77
C GLU A 513 2.59 -11.73 23.74
N GLY A 514 3.91 -11.69 23.90
CA GLY A 514 4.82 -12.53 23.12
C GLY A 514 4.70 -14.02 23.48
N ALA A 515 5.34 -14.88 22.70
CA ALA A 515 5.42 -16.33 22.92
C ALA A 515 5.80 -16.75 24.36
N ASP A 516 6.64 -15.95 25.02
CA ASP A 516 7.15 -16.20 26.36
C ASP A 516 6.23 -15.63 27.47
N GLY A 517 5.08 -15.06 27.09
CA GLY A 517 4.16 -14.37 27.98
C GLY A 517 4.63 -12.98 28.40
N SER A 518 5.67 -12.41 27.75
CA SER A 518 6.03 -11.01 27.94
C SER A 518 4.95 -10.10 27.36
N ASP A 519 4.63 -9.02 28.07
CA ASP A 519 3.72 -7.99 27.57
C ASP A 519 4.46 -7.13 26.53
N ILE A 520 3.98 -7.18 25.29
CA ILE A 520 4.48 -6.43 24.13
C ILE A 520 3.41 -5.45 23.61
N THR A 521 2.41 -5.13 24.42
CA THR A 521 1.26 -4.28 24.02
C THR A 521 1.69 -2.94 23.44
N ASP A 522 2.70 -2.29 24.03
CA ASP A 522 3.21 -0.99 23.57
C ASP A 522 4.06 -1.10 22.28
N ASP A 523 4.56 -2.31 21.96
CA ASP A 523 5.37 -2.58 20.78
C ASP A 523 4.53 -3.17 19.62
N ALA A 524 3.30 -3.60 19.89
CA ALA A 524 2.40 -4.18 18.90
C ALA A 524 1.53 -3.11 18.22
N ASN A 525 1.33 -3.26 16.91
CA ASN A 525 0.31 -2.53 16.16
C ASN A 525 -1.05 -3.19 16.41
N ILE A 526 -1.91 -2.53 17.20
CA ILE A 526 -3.23 -3.04 17.53
C ILE A 526 -4.28 -2.32 16.68
N ARG A 527 -5.10 -3.09 15.96
CA ARG A 527 -6.26 -2.60 15.19
C ARG A 527 -7.53 -3.19 15.75
N VAL A 528 -8.57 -2.37 15.77
CA VAL A 528 -9.91 -2.77 16.21
C VAL A 528 -10.88 -2.45 15.09
N SER A 529 -11.76 -3.40 14.77
CA SER A 529 -12.92 -3.18 13.91
C SER A 529 -14.20 -3.57 14.63
N HIS A 530 -15.26 -2.84 14.32
CA HIS A 530 -16.62 -3.10 14.74
C HIS A 530 -17.43 -3.59 13.55
N THR A 531 -18.43 -4.43 13.80
CA THR A 531 -19.38 -4.89 12.79
C THR A 531 -20.79 -4.55 13.25
N ASN A 532 -21.54 -3.84 12.40
CA ASN A 532 -22.95 -3.58 12.60
C ASN A 532 -23.73 -3.97 11.35
N ASN A 533 -24.80 -4.76 11.49
CA ASN A 533 -25.64 -5.21 10.38
C ASN A 533 -24.85 -5.79 9.18
N GLY A 534 -23.74 -6.49 9.45
CA GLY A 534 -22.91 -7.09 8.40
C GLY A 534 -21.94 -6.13 7.69
N THR A 535 -21.98 -4.83 8.02
CA THR A 535 -21.03 -3.80 7.62
C THR A 535 -19.95 -3.67 8.67
N SER A 536 -18.68 -3.63 8.27
CA SER A 536 -17.54 -3.56 9.20
C SER A 536 -16.66 -2.35 8.91
N SER A 537 -16.16 -1.71 9.96
CA SER A 537 -15.20 -0.62 9.85
C SER A 537 -14.24 -0.62 11.05
N GLY A 538 -13.06 -0.01 10.93
CA GLY A 538 -12.07 -0.07 12.01
C GLY A 538 -10.87 0.85 11.83
N PHE A 539 -10.03 0.92 12.86
CA PHE A 539 -8.80 1.72 12.87
C PHE A 539 -7.73 1.12 13.81
N GLY A 540 -6.48 1.61 13.69
CA GLY A 540 -5.39 1.32 14.62
C GLY A 540 -5.50 2.17 15.88
N ILE A 541 -5.47 1.56 17.07
CA ILE A 541 -5.67 2.27 18.33
C ILE A 541 -4.39 3.00 18.76
N LEU A 542 -4.55 4.23 19.26
CA LEU A 542 -3.42 5.04 19.76
C LEU A 542 -3.24 4.96 21.28
N LYS A 543 -4.28 4.47 21.98
CA LYS A 543 -4.32 4.32 23.43
C LYS A 543 -5.11 3.06 23.80
N ASN A 544 -4.82 2.57 24.99
CA ASN A 544 -5.40 1.39 25.59
C ASN A 544 -5.57 1.72 27.10
N PRO A 545 -6.73 1.51 27.72
CA PRO A 545 -7.94 0.84 27.20
C PRO A 545 -8.74 1.67 26.16
N ILE A 546 -9.75 1.02 25.56
CA ILE A 546 -10.72 1.58 24.60
C ILE A 546 -12.14 1.13 24.97
N GLU A 547 -13.14 1.99 24.90
CA GLU A 547 -14.56 1.67 25.10
C GLU A 547 -15.18 1.12 23.81
N LEU A 548 -15.72 -0.10 23.87
CA LEU A 548 -16.32 -0.79 22.71
C LEU A 548 -17.69 -1.37 23.06
N THR A 549 -18.47 -1.72 22.04
CA THR A 549 -19.77 -2.41 22.17
C THR A 549 -19.94 -3.38 21.01
N GLY A 550 -20.85 -4.34 21.12
CA GLY A 550 -21.30 -5.15 19.99
C GLY A 550 -20.23 -6.10 19.44
N ASP A 551 -20.33 -6.47 18.18
CA ASP A 551 -19.41 -7.42 17.56
C ASP A 551 -18.14 -6.72 17.12
N VAL A 552 -17.01 -7.16 17.68
CA VAL A 552 -15.70 -6.54 17.52
C VAL A 552 -14.69 -7.58 17.09
N THR A 553 -13.80 -7.19 16.17
CA THR A 553 -12.58 -7.91 15.86
C THR A 553 -11.37 -7.09 16.32
N ILE A 554 -10.46 -7.74 17.05
CA ILE A 554 -9.19 -7.16 17.49
C ILE A 554 -8.06 -7.89 16.77
N VAL A 555 -7.13 -7.13 16.20
CA VAL A 555 -5.92 -7.63 15.53
C VAL A 555 -4.72 -7.03 16.24
N ALA A 556 -3.76 -7.85 16.64
CA ALA A 556 -2.47 -7.42 17.14
C ALA A 556 -1.37 -7.92 16.20
N GLU A 557 -0.45 -7.04 15.81
CA GLU A 557 0.64 -7.33 14.89
C GLU A 557 1.97 -6.84 15.47
N HIS A 558 2.98 -7.70 15.54
CA HIS A 558 4.33 -7.36 15.99
C HIS A 558 5.35 -8.26 15.28
N ASP A 559 6.42 -7.67 14.74
CA ASP A 559 7.45 -8.40 13.96
C ASP A 559 6.84 -9.33 12.89
N ASP A 560 5.90 -8.80 12.08
CA ASP A 560 5.14 -9.50 11.03
C ASP A 560 4.27 -10.70 11.51
N ILE A 561 4.19 -10.92 12.83
CA ILE A 561 3.29 -11.92 13.42
C ILE A 561 1.97 -11.25 13.74
N ARG A 562 0.88 -11.83 13.22
CA ARG A 562 -0.48 -11.32 13.40
C ARG A 562 -1.34 -12.30 14.15
N THR A 563 -2.02 -11.84 15.21
CA THR A 563 -3.06 -12.60 15.92
C THR A 563 -4.38 -11.84 15.86
N ARG A 564 -5.48 -12.55 15.65
CA ARG A 564 -6.84 -11.98 15.58
C ARG A 564 -7.74 -12.62 16.63
N LYS A 565 -8.67 -11.83 17.17
CA LYS A 565 -9.73 -12.32 18.05
C LYS A 565 -11.03 -11.57 17.79
N SER A 566 -12.07 -12.30 17.37
CA SER A 566 -13.44 -11.81 17.30
C SER A 566 -14.16 -12.06 18.63
N LEU A 567 -14.94 -11.09 19.12
CA LEU A 567 -15.79 -11.24 20.30
C LEU A 567 -16.99 -10.29 20.26
N THR A 568 -18.05 -10.63 20.98
CA THR A 568 -19.13 -9.70 21.31
C THR A 568 -18.82 -9.00 22.62
N VAL A 569 -18.79 -7.67 22.61
CA VAL A 569 -18.56 -6.81 23.77
C VAL A 569 -19.90 -6.40 24.39
N ASP A 570 -20.21 -7.00 25.54
CA ASP A 570 -21.41 -6.71 26.35
C ASP A 570 -21.08 -6.33 27.81
N SER A 571 -19.79 -6.28 28.13
CA SER A 571 -19.24 -5.97 29.45
C SER A 571 -17.75 -5.62 29.36
N ALA A 572 -17.25 -4.84 30.33
CA ALA A 572 -15.84 -4.51 30.42
C ALA A 572 -14.99 -5.76 30.67
N GLN A 573 -13.88 -5.91 29.93
CA GLN A 573 -13.05 -7.11 29.98
C GLN A 573 -11.61 -6.85 29.51
N THR A 574 -10.71 -7.76 29.86
CA THR A 574 -9.35 -7.80 29.32
C THR A 574 -9.26 -8.85 28.22
N VAL A 575 -8.78 -8.45 27.04
CA VAL A 575 -8.59 -9.32 25.90
C VAL A 575 -7.09 -9.53 25.66
N THR A 576 -6.59 -10.71 25.98
CA THR A 576 -5.22 -11.11 25.67
C THR A 576 -5.13 -11.76 24.28
N LEU A 577 -4.17 -11.31 23.46
CA LEU A 577 -3.75 -11.91 22.20
C LEU A 577 -2.29 -12.35 22.34
N THR A 578 -2.00 -13.63 22.14
CA THR A 578 -0.63 -14.17 22.24
C THR A 578 0.00 -14.29 20.86
N LEU A 579 1.03 -13.49 20.59
CA LEU A 579 1.85 -13.50 19.38
C LEU A 579 3.01 -14.48 19.58
N ASP A 580 2.77 -15.75 19.23
CA ASP A 580 3.74 -16.83 19.42
C ASP A 580 4.67 -17.00 18.20
N THR A 581 5.92 -16.51 18.31
CA THR A 581 7.00 -16.73 17.32
C THR A 581 7.47 -18.19 17.24
N THR A 582 7.22 -18.99 18.28
CA THR A 582 7.61 -20.40 18.34
C THR A 582 6.57 -21.33 17.72
N ALA A 583 5.41 -20.78 17.32
CA ALA A 583 4.60 -21.34 16.25
C ALA A 583 5.26 -21.11 14.86
N THR A 584 6.57 -21.35 14.74
CA THR A 584 7.18 -21.90 13.52
C THR A 584 6.96 -23.41 13.43
N GLY A 585 6.09 -23.97 14.27
CA GLY A 585 5.34 -25.14 13.85
C GLY A 585 4.62 -24.74 12.58
N THR A 586 4.87 -25.47 11.48
CA THR A 586 3.86 -25.70 10.43
C THR A 586 2.50 -25.23 10.91
N GLU A 587 1.95 -24.20 10.27
CA GLU A 587 0.51 -24.14 10.18
C GLU A 587 0.08 -25.49 9.58
N SER A 588 -0.16 -26.44 10.48
CA SER A 588 -1.31 -27.30 10.42
C SER A 588 -2.43 -26.58 11.18
N SER A 589 -2.51 -25.25 11.07
CA SER A 589 -3.76 -24.63 10.68
C SER A 589 -3.99 -25.13 9.26
N SER A 590 -4.61 -26.32 9.14
CA SER A 590 -5.39 -26.54 7.93
C SER A 590 -6.39 -25.39 7.95
N ASN A 591 -6.33 -24.53 6.93
CA ASN A 591 -7.41 -23.59 6.63
C ASN A 591 -8.73 -24.30 6.97
N PRO A 592 -9.55 -23.75 7.89
CA PRO A 592 -10.76 -24.43 8.31
C PRO A 592 -11.55 -24.92 7.11
N VAL A 593 -11.92 -26.19 7.16
CA VAL A 593 -12.61 -26.84 6.06
C VAL A 593 -14.10 -26.55 6.19
N LEU A 594 -14.62 -25.74 5.27
CA LEU A 594 -16.06 -25.60 5.08
C LEU A 594 -16.54 -26.73 4.14
N SER A 595 -17.47 -27.53 4.60
CA SER A 595 -18.03 -28.65 3.85
C SER A 595 -19.55 -28.66 3.88
N GLY A 596 -20.14 -29.43 2.98
CA GLY A 596 -21.58 -29.62 2.92
C GLY A 596 -21.99 -30.48 1.73
N ARG A 597 -23.30 -30.61 1.51
CA ARG A 597 -23.87 -31.35 0.38
C ARG A 597 -25.01 -30.56 -0.27
N ILE A 598 -24.94 -30.34 -1.58
CA ILE A 598 -26.02 -29.70 -2.35
C ILE A 598 -27.02 -30.76 -2.81
N LEU A 599 -28.31 -30.51 -2.53
CA LEU A 599 -29.43 -31.36 -2.88
C LEU A 599 -30.42 -30.57 -3.74
N ASP A 600 -31.01 -31.20 -4.75
CA ASP A 600 -32.07 -30.61 -5.56
C ASP A 600 -33.40 -30.50 -4.80
N SER A 601 -34.42 -29.97 -5.45
CA SER A 601 -35.77 -29.82 -4.88
C SER A 601 -36.44 -31.16 -4.47
N THR A 602 -35.95 -32.30 -4.97
CA THR A 602 -36.41 -33.65 -4.62
C THR A 602 -35.62 -34.28 -3.47
N GLY A 603 -34.51 -33.66 -3.07
CA GLY A 603 -33.56 -34.19 -2.08
C GLY A 603 -32.50 -35.11 -2.68
N SER A 604 -32.38 -35.17 -4.01
CA SER A 604 -31.33 -35.92 -4.70
C SER A 604 -30.06 -35.07 -4.80
N PRO A 605 -28.85 -35.65 -4.73
CA PRO A 605 -27.63 -34.86 -4.85
C PRO A 605 -27.46 -34.23 -6.23
N VAL A 606 -27.07 -32.95 -6.25
CA VAL A 606 -26.67 -32.25 -7.48
C VAL A 606 -25.22 -32.61 -7.78
N THR A 607 -24.89 -32.95 -9.04
CA THR A 607 -23.56 -33.50 -9.38
C THR A 607 -22.77 -32.65 -10.39
N ASN A 608 -23.38 -31.58 -10.90
CA ASN A 608 -22.88 -30.75 -11.98
C ASN A 608 -22.83 -29.28 -11.55
N GLY A 609 -22.15 -28.97 -10.45
CA GLY A 609 -21.99 -27.58 -10.05
C GLY A 609 -20.77 -27.35 -9.17
N GLU A 610 -20.67 -26.13 -8.69
CA GLU A 610 -19.56 -25.61 -7.89
C GLU A 610 -20.12 -24.77 -6.74
N VAL A 611 -19.45 -24.80 -5.60
CA VAL A 611 -19.69 -23.85 -4.50
C VAL A 611 -18.56 -22.84 -4.47
N LEU A 612 -18.92 -21.55 -4.47
CA LEU A 612 -18.04 -20.40 -4.37
C LEU A 612 -18.10 -19.81 -2.95
N ALA A 613 -16.97 -19.35 -2.43
CA ALA A 613 -16.87 -18.57 -1.20
C ALA A 613 -16.24 -17.20 -1.52
N ILE A 614 -17.00 -16.13 -1.28
CA ILE A 614 -16.68 -14.76 -1.70
C ILE A 614 -16.71 -13.83 -0.49
N GLY A 615 -15.65 -13.06 -0.21
CA GLY A 615 -15.58 -12.10 0.91
C GLY A 615 -14.21 -12.02 1.58
N GLY A 616 -13.50 -13.15 1.67
CA GLY A 616 -12.06 -13.23 1.95
C GLY A 616 -11.26 -13.56 0.69
N GLU A 617 -10.25 -14.44 0.80
CA GLU A 617 -9.63 -15.06 -0.38
C GLU A 617 -10.68 -15.86 -1.16
N PHE A 618 -10.87 -15.57 -2.44
CA PHE A 618 -11.81 -16.29 -3.30
C PHE A 618 -11.45 -17.77 -3.34
N SER A 619 -12.41 -18.63 -3.04
CA SER A 619 -12.21 -20.08 -3.04
C SER A 619 -13.41 -20.77 -3.67
N SER A 620 -13.18 -21.88 -4.38
CA SER A 620 -14.23 -22.63 -5.06
C SER A 620 -14.02 -24.13 -4.98
N ALA A 621 -15.12 -24.89 -4.99
CA ALA A 621 -15.10 -26.34 -4.89
C ALA A 621 -16.17 -26.99 -5.78
N LEU A 622 -15.72 -27.80 -6.73
CA LEU A 622 -16.61 -28.62 -7.56
C LEU A 622 -17.34 -29.67 -6.71
N LEU A 623 -18.61 -29.90 -7.02
CA LEU A 623 -19.40 -30.94 -6.37
C LEU A 623 -18.91 -32.33 -6.75
N SER A 624 -18.83 -33.20 -5.75
CA SER A 624 -18.61 -34.64 -5.94
C SER A 624 -19.88 -35.32 -6.50
N SER A 625 -19.76 -36.58 -6.93
CA SER A 625 -20.90 -37.34 -7.49
C SER A 625 -22.06 -37.61 -6.53
N ASP A 626 -21.86 -37.36 -5.23
CA ASP A 626 -22.89 -37.41 -4.19
C ASP A 626 -23.24 -36.01 -3.67
N GLY A 627 -22.90 -34.97 -4.43
CA GLY A 627 -23.20 -33.56 -4.16
C GLY A 627 -22.39 -32.91 -3.06
N THR A 628 -21.36 -33.56 -2.51
CA THR A 628 -20.54 -32.96 -1.45
C THR A 628 -19.50 -31.99 -2.00
N PHE A 629 -19.20 -30.94 -1.23
CA PHE A 629 -18.10 -30.01 -1.47
C PHE A 629 -17.24 -29.86 -0.20
N SER A 630 -16.04 -29.33 -0.39
CA SER A 630 -15.06 -29.06 0.67
C SER A 630 -14.19 -27.89 0.22
N LEU A 631 -14.21 -26.79 0.98
CA LEU A 631 -13.45 -25.57 0.75
C LEU A 631 -12.50 -25.37 1.91
N GLU A 632 -11.23 -25.13 1.62
CA GLU A 632 -10.27 -24.64 2.61
C GLU A 632 -10.34 -23.11 2.59
N LEU A 633 -10.75 -22.50 3.70
CA LEU A 633 -10.97 -21.07 3.81
C LEU A 633 -10.09 -20.46 4.90
N SER A 634 -9.74 -19.18 4.78
CA SER A 634 -9.02 -18.46 5.82
C SER A 634 -9.92 -18.29 7.05
N SER A 635 -9.37 -18.49 8.24
CA SER A 635 -10.16 -18.37 9.47
C SER A 635 -10.52 -16.92 9.79
N GLY A 636 -11.74 -16.69 10.27
CA GLY A 636 -12.21 -15.41 10.80
C GLY A 636 -12.68 -14.40 9.76
N GLU A 637 -12.73 -14.77 8.48
CA GLU A 637 -13.37 -13.95 7.44
C GLU A 637 -14.82 -14.39 7.21
N PRO A 638 -15.76 -13.45 7.00
CA PRO A 638 -17.10 -13.78 6.57
C PRO A 638 -17.11 -14.08 5.07
N TYR A 639 -17.61 -15.25 4.70
CA TYR A 639 -17.76 -15.67 3.30
C TYR A 639 -19.23 -15.71 2.91
N THR A 640 -19.54 -15.13 1.76
CA THR A 640 -20.78 -15.36 1.03
C THR A 640 -20.62 -16.61 0.20
N LEU A 641 -21.50 -17.58 0.44
CA LEU A 641 -21.49 -18.87 -0.21
C LEU A 641 -22.51 -18.90 -1.32
N GLN A 642 -22.08 -19.31 -2.51
CA GLN A 642 -22.93 -19.42 -3.69
C GLN A 642 -22.77 -20.77 -4.35
N PHE A 643 -23.85 -21.28 -4.92
CA PHE A 643 -23.87 -22.43 -5.79
C PHE A 643 -24.04 -21.95 -7.23
N VAL A 644 -23.25 -22.52 -8.14
CA VAL A 644 -23.33 -22.31 -9.59
C VAL A 644 -23.40 -23.66 -10.29
N GLN A 645 -24.38 -23.86 -11.15
CA GLN A 645 -24.51 -25.09 -11.93
C GLN A 645 -23.68 -25.03 -13.22
N GLY A 646 -22.84 -26.04 -13.42
CA GLY A 646 -21.99 -26.17 -14.60
C GLY A 646 -22.79 -26.59 -15.83
N GLY A 647 -22.60 -25.85 -16.92
CA GLY A 647 -23.20 -26.14 -18.23
C GLY A 647 -24.68 -25.79 -18.37
N ARG A 648 -25.29 -25.26 -17.30
CA ARG A 648 -26.67 -24.72 -17.25
C ARG A 648 -27.72 -25.59 -17.98
N PRO A 649 -27.83 -26.89 -17.63
CA PRO A 649 -28.84 -27.74 -18.25
C PRO A 649 -30.22 -27.35 -17.75
N ASP A 650 -31.23 -27.50 -18.62
CA ASP A 650 -32.65 -27.51 -18.22
C ASP A 650 -32.95 -28.82 -17.45
N ASP A 651 -32.78 -28.79 -16.12
CA ASP A 651 -32.92 -29.92 -15.21
C ASP A 651 -33.65 -29.65 -13.88
N ASP A 652 -34.37 -28.52 -13.77
CA ASP A 652 -35.11 -28.07 -12.58
C ASP A 652 -34.21 -27.73 -11.37
N VAL A 653 -32.89 -27.62 -11.54
CA VAL A 653 -31.95 -27.12 -10.53
C VAL A 653 -31.63 -25.65 -10.83
N PRO A 654 -31.59 -24.76 -9.82
CA PRO A 654 -31.20 -23.38 -10.08
C PRO A 654 -29.76 -23.29 -10.58
N ASP A 655 -29.54 -22.61 -11.70
CA ASP A 655 -28.22 -22.33 -12.28
C ASP A 655 -27.34 -21.49 -11.36
N LEU A 656 -27.98 -20.66 -10.54
CA LEU A 656 -27.37 -19.80 -9.53
C LEU A 656 -28.22 -19.83 -8.27
N PHE A 657 -27.58 -19.96 -7.11
CA PHE A 657 -28.27 -19.89 -5.82
C PHE A 657 -27.32 -19.41 -4.72
N THR A 658 -27.71 -18.38 -3.96
CA THR A 658 -26.96 -18.00 -2.75
C THR A 658 -27.33 -18.89 -1.58
N ILE A 659 -26.34 -19.60 -1.04
CA ILE A 659 -26.50 -20.53 0.08
C ILE A 659 -26.68 -19.74 1.39
N GLY A 660 -25.79 -18.79 1.67
CA GLY A 660 -25.70 -18.12 2.98
C GLY A 660 -24.47 -17.23 3.11
N ARG A 661 -24.35 -16.52 4.23
CA ARG A 661 -23.11 -15.87 4.68
C ARG A 661 -22.65 -16.56 5.94
N GLU A 662 -21.39 -16.99 5.99
CA GLU A 662 -20.82 -17.78 7.09
C GLU A 662 -19.47 -17.21 7.53
N GLU A 663 -19.27 -17.03 8.83
CA GLU A 663 -17.95 -16.70 9.40
C GLU A 663 -17.24 -17.99 9.83
N ILE A 664 -16.09 -18.26 9.20
CA ILE A 664 -15.44 -19.57 9.34
C ILE A 664 -14.35 -19.50 10.41
N GLY A 665 -14.68 -19.83 11.65
CA GLY A 665 -13.71 -19.90 12.76
C GLY A 665 -13.01 -21.26 12.91
N SER A 666 -13.59 -22.33 12.36
CA SER A 666 -13.11 -23.71 12.45
C SER A 666 -13.75 -24.56 11.34
N ASP A 667 -13.32 -25.82 11.19
CA ASP A 667 -14.01 -26.79 10.33
C ASP A 667 -15.53 -26.75 10.57
N THR A 668 -16.27 -26.51 9.49
CA THR A 668 -17.72 -26.26 9.52
C THR A 668 -18.38 -27.14 8.48
N ASP A 669 -19.42 -27.88 8.88
CA ASP A 669 -20.26 -28.68 7.98
C ASP A 669 -21.66 -28.08 7.93
N LEU A 670 -22.05 -27.56 6.77
CA LEU A 670 -23.39 -26.98 6.53
C LEU A 670 -24.47 -28.07 6.38
N GLY A 671 -24.09 -29.35 6.37
CA GLY A 671 -24.99 -30.46 6.17
C GLY A 671 -25.58 -30.48 4.76
N GLY A 672 -26.84 -30.91 4.64
CA GLY A 672 -27.56 -30.96 3.37
C GLY A 672 -28.26 -29.63 3.07
N ILE A 673 -27.80 -28.93 2.04
CA ILE A 673 -28.38 -27.69 1.53
C ILE A 673 -29.35 -28.05 0.41
N GLN A 674 -30.65 -27.91 0.67
CA GLN A 674 -31.69 -28.21 -0.31
C GLN A 674 -32.05 -26.98 -1.14
N LEU A 675 -31.80 -27.05 -2.44
CA LEU A 675 -32.16 -26.02 -3.41
C LEU A 675 -33.66 -26.05 -3.70
N GLY A 676 -34.22 -24.87 -4.00
CA GLY A 676 -35.55 -24.76 -4.59
C GLY A 676 -35.60 -25.38 -5.98
N LYS A 677 -36.81 -25.54 -6.53
CA LYS A 677 -36.95 -25.89 -7.95
C LYS A 677 -36.52 -24.68 -8.80
N GLY A 678 -35.61 -24.90 -9.74
CA GLY A 678 -35.25 -23.95 -10.78
C GLY A 678 -36.42 -23.69 -11.73
N TYR A 679 -36.52 -22.46 -12.22
CA TYR A 679 -37.51 -22.06 -13.22
C TYR A 679 -36.85 -21.20 -14.29
N ASP A 680 -37.13 -21.49 -15.56
CA ASP A 680 -36.67 -20.69 -16.69
C ASP A 680 -37.01 -19.20 -16.56
N VAL A 681 -35.97 -18.38 -16.44
CA VAL A 681 -36.02 -16.93 -16.51
C VAL A 681 -35.26 -16.49 -17.75
N THR A 682 -36.00 -15.98 -18.73
CA THR A 682 -35.41 -15.34 -19.92
C THR A 682 -35.36 -13.84 -19.69
N VAL A 683 -34.17 -13.24 -19.71
CA VAL A 683 -34.03 -11.78 -19.65
C VAL A 683 -33.97 -11.21 -21.07
N ARG A 684 -34.72 -10.14 -21.30
CA ARG A 684 -34.67 -9.37 -22.55
C ARG A 684 -34.37 -7.92 -22.20
N VAL A 685 -33.39 -7.35 -22.88
CA VAL A 685 -33.02 -5.95 -22.71
C VAL A 685 -33.59 -5.14 -23.88
N GLU A 686 -34.26 -4.03 -23.58
CA GLU A 686 -34.81 -3.13 -24.58
C GLU A 686 -34.23 -1.71 -24.44
N ASP A 687 -33.87 -1.09 -25.57
CA ASP A 687 -33.52 0.33 -25.64
C ASP A 687 -34.75 1.24 -25.43
N SER A 688 -34.54 2.55 -25.39
CA SER A 688 -35.60 3.56 -25.24
C SER A 688 -36.63 3.58 -26.36
N SER A 689 -36.33 2.95 -27.50
CA SER A 689 -37.24 2.77 -28.63
C SER A 689 -38.00 1.43 -28.57
N GLY A 690 -37.72 0.57 -27.58
CA GLY A 690 -38.28 -0.77 -27.42
C GLY A 690 -37.63 -1.83 -28.31
N ASN A 691 -36.47 -1.54 -28.92
CA ASN A 691 -35.72 -2.52 -29.69
C ASN A 691 -34.96 -3.45 -28.74
N ASP A 692 -34.87 -4.72 -29.11
CA ASP A 692 -34.08 -5.70 -28.38
C ASP A 692 -32.59 -5.41 -28.55
N VAL A 693 -31.90 -5.13 -27.44
CA VAL A 693 -30.45 -4.88 -27.37
C VAL A 693 -29.77 -5.87 -26.43
N THR A 694 -30.41 -7.02 -26.19
CA THR A 694 -29.89 -8.08 -25.30
C THR A 694 -28.46 -8.48 -25.68
N ASP A 695 -28.15 -8.55 -26.98
CA ASP A 695 -26.81 -8.90 -27.47
C ASP A 695 -25.70 -7.89 -27.14
N ASP A 696 -26.06 -6.65 -26.83
CA ASP A 696 -25.13 -5.54 -26.59
C ASP A 696 -25.16 -5.07 -25.11
N ALA A 697 -25.96 -5.72 -24.26
CA ALA A 697 -26.15 -5.36 -22.86
C ALA A 697 -25.55 -6.40 -21.93
N THR A 698 -24.96 -5.93 -20.84
CA THR A 698 -24.52 -6.79 -19.74
C THR A 698 -25.69 -6.95 -18.77
N VAL A 699 -26.10 -8.16 -18.45
CA VAL A 699 -27.11 -8.42 -17.41
C VAL A 699 -26.46 -9.17 -16.27
N SER A 700 -26.73 -8.78 -15.03
CA SER A 700 -26.31 -9.51 -13.84
C SER A 700 -27.49 -9.98 -13.00
N VAL A 701 -27.31 -11.10 -12.30
CA VAL A 701 -28.29 -11.64 -11.34
C VAL A 701 -27.67 -11.69 -9.95
N SER A 702 -28.40 -11.21 -8.95
CA SER A 702 -28.07 -11.38 -7.53
C SER A 702 -29.28 -11.88 -6.75
N HIS A 703 -29.07 -12.65 -5.68
CA HIS A 703 -30.14 -13.10 -4.79
C HIS A 703 -30.30 -12.14 -3.61
N MET A 704 -31.54 -11.73 -3.31
CA MET A 704 -31.83 -10.73 -2.27
C MET A 704 -31.72 -11.26 -0.84
N ARG A 705 -31.36 -12.53 -0.63
CA ARG A 705 -31.56 -13.18 0.66
C ARG A 705 -30.49 -12.90 1.72
N ASN A 706 -29.37 -12.25 1.42
CA ASN A 706 -28.22 -12.17 2.34
C ASN A 706 -27.38 -10.86 2.31
N ASP A 707 -27.87 -9.72 1.82
CA ASP A 707 -27.14 -8.42 1.73
C ASP A 707 -25.76 -8.44 1.02
N ALA A 708 -25.30 -9.59 0.58
CA ALA A 708 -24.06 -9.78 -0.16
C ALA A 708 -24.37 -9.76 -1.66
N GLY A 709 -24.27 -8.57 -2.26
CA GLY A 709 -24.35 -8.37 -3.69
C GLY A 709 -23.21 -9.09 -4.40
N SER A 710 -23.45 -10.31 -4.85
CA SER A 710 -22.60 -10.97 -5.82
C SER A 710 -23.43 -11.14 -7.09
N GLY A 711 -23.00 -10.45 -8.15
CA GLY A 711 -23.64 -10.46 -9.47
C GLY A 711 -22.91 -11.42 -10.40
N PHE A 712 -23.64 -12.28 -11.09
CA PHE A 712 -23.11 -13.08 -12.20
C PHE A 712 -23.47 -12.44 -13.53
N GLU A 713 -22.47 -12.18 -14.39
CA GLU A 713 -22.72 -11.69 -15.75
C GLU A 713 -23.41 -12.75 -16.61
N LEU A 714 -24.46 -12.34 -17.32
CA LEU A 714 -25.24 -13.15 -18.24
C LEU A 714 -24.87 -12.81 -19.67
N LEU A 715 -24.55 -13.85 -20.43
CA LEU A 715 -24.49 -13.81 -21.87
C LEU A 715 -25.77 -14.48 -22.40
N ASN A 716 -26.81 -13.70 -22.70
CA ASN A 716 -28.00 -14.00 -23.54
C ASN A 716 -28.69 -15.38 -23.41
N ASP A 717 -28.61 -16.01 -22.24
CA ASP A 717 -29.17 -17.34 -22.00
C ASP A 717 -30.41 -17.29 -21.10
N THR A 718 -31.28 -18.28 -21.25
CA THR A 718 -32.33 -18.57 -20.25
C THR A 718 -31.68 -19.27 -19.07
N LEU A 719 -31.98 -18.80 -17.85
CA LEU A 719 -31.46 -19.39 -16.62
C LEU A 719 -32.55 -20.05 -15.81
N GLU A 720 -32.26 -21.18 -15.18
CA GLU A 720 -33.09 -21.72 -14.13
C GLU A 720 -32.81 -20.97 -12.82
N LEU A 721 -33.76 -20.15 -12.34
CA LEU A 721 -33.63 -19.37 -11.11
C LEU A 721 -34.74 -19.71 -10.11
N THR A 722 -34.56 -19.37 -8.83
CA THR A 722 -35.59 -19.55 -7.79
C THR A 722 -35.53 -18.46 -6.74
N GLY A 723 -36.66 -18.13 -6.11
CA GLY A 723 -36.69 -17.24 -4.96
C GLY A 723 -36.52 -15.77 -5.32
N ASP A 724 -36.14 -14.97 -4.33
CA ASP A 724 -36.04 -13.52 -4.44
C ASP A 724 -34.70 -13.11 -5.07
N ILE A 725 -34.77 -12.46 -6.23
CA ILE A 725 -33.60 -12.02 -7.02
C ILE A 725 -33.72 -10.56 -7.43
N THR A 726 -32.57 -9.94 -7.70
CA THR A 726 -32.41 -8.69 -8.44
C THR A 726 -31.75 -9.00 -9.77
N LEU A 727 -32.32 -8.48 -10.84
CA LEU A 727 -31.69 -8.43 -12.16
C LEU A 727 -31.21 -7.00 -12.38
N SER A 728 -29.92 -6.83 -12.64
CA SER A 728 -29.36 -5.53 -13.01
C SER A 728 -28.88 -5.62 -14.47
N GLY A 729 -29.10 -4.57 -15.26
CA GLY A 729 -28.61 -4.49 -16.62
C GLY A 729 -27.76 -3.25 -16.79
N GLU A 730 -26.76 -3.30 -17.65
CA GLU A 730 -25.99 -2.15 -18.14
C GLU A 730 -25.98 -2.13 -19.68
N TYR A 731 -26.34 -0.99 -20.27
CA TYR A 731 -26.33 -0.78 -21.72
C TYR A 731 -25.95 0.67 -22.03
N GLU A 732 -24.92 0.88 -22.87
CA GLU A 732 -24.40 2.20 -23.26
C GLU A 732 -24.07 3.14 -22.07
N GLY A 733 -23.72 2.59 -20.90
CA GLY A 733 -23.39 3.35 -19.69
C GLY A 733 -24.61 3.75 -18.85
N GLU A 734 -25.81 3.35 -19.24
CA GLU A 734 -27.00 3.38 -18.38
C GLU A 734 -27.13 2.07 -17.60
N SER A 735 -27.67 2.14 -16.38
CA SER A 735 -28.01 0.95 -15.57
C SER A 735 -29.50 0.90 -15.22
N THR A 736 -30.06 -0.30 -15.13
CA THR A 736 -31.45 -0.52 -14.72
C THR A 736 -31.55 -1.76 -13.85
N GLU A 737 -32.42 -1.74 -12.84
CA GLU A 737 -32.59 -2.86 -11.92
C GLU A 737 -34.04 -3.28 -11.77
N LYS A 738 -34.24 -4.58 -11.55
CA LYS A 738 -35.55 -5.17 -11.33
C LYS A 738 -35.50 -6.30 -10.32
N GLN A 739 -36.18 -6.08 -9.20
CA GLN A 739 -36.40 -7.10 -8.18
C GLN A 739 -37.62 -7.96 -8.54
N LEU A 740 -37.50 -9.27 -8.37
CA LEU A 740 -38.61 -10.21 -8.55
C LEU A 740 -38.46 -11.47 -7.69
N THR A 741 -39.59 -12.12 -7.39
CA THR A 741 -39.62 -13.45 -6.79
C THR A 741 -39.90 -14.49 -7.88
N VAL A 742 -38.93 -15.34 -8.19
CA VAL A 742 -39.05 -16.44 -9.15
C VAL A 742 -39.76 -17.63 -8.50
N THR A 743 -41.01 -17.87 -8.91
CA THR A 743 -41.83 -19.02 -8.49
C THR A 743 -42.41 -19.82 -9.67
N SER A 744 -42.15 -19.37 -10.89
CA SER A 744 -42.56 -19.99 -12.15
C SER A 744 -41.71 -19.43 -13.29
N ALA A 745 -41.63 -20.16 -14.40
CA ALA A 745 -40.97 -19.68 -15.61
C ALA A 745 -41.54 -18.33 -16.07
N GLN A 746 -40.68 -17.40 -16.47
CA GLN A 746 -41.08 -16.04 -16.87
C GLN A 746 -40.06 -15.35 -17.77
N THR A 747 -40.53 -14.43 -18.60
CA THR A 747 -39.66 -13.50 -19.35
C THR A 747 -39.65 -12.16 -18.64
N VAL A 748 -38.46 -11.66 -18.31
CA VAL A 748 -38.27 -10.36 -17.67
C VAL A 748 -37.68 -9.39 -18.68
N VAL A 749 -38.36 -8.26 -18.88
CA VAL A 749 -37.84 -7.14 -19.68
C VAL A 749 -37.17 -6.12 -18.76
N LEU A 750 -35.93 -5.75 -19.08
CA LEU A 750 -35.19 -4.60 -18.57
C LEU A 750 -35.19 -3.52 -19.65
N SER A 751 -35.65 -2.31 -19.34
CA SER A 751 -35.80 -1.22 -20.31
C SER A 751 -34.91 -0.04 -19.94
N PHE A 752 -34.16 0.46 -20.91
CA PHE A 752 -33.27 1.63 -20.81
C PHE A 752 -33.93 2.90 -21.35
N GLY A 753 -33.49 4.05 -20.86
CA GLY A 753 -34.21 5.34 -20.87
C GLY A 753 -34.04 6.17 -22.14
#